data_AF-A0A2G2YXE3-F1
#
_entry.id   AF-A0A2G2YXE3-F1
#
_cell.length_a   1.000
_cell.length_b   1.000
_cell.length_c   1.000
_cell.angle_alpha   90.00
_cell.angle_beta   90.00
_cell.angle_gamma   90.00
#
_symmetry.space_group_name_H-M   'P 1'
#
loop_
_entity.id
_entity.type
_entity.pdbx_description
1 polymer ?
#
loop_
_entity_poly.entity_id
_entity_poly.type
_entity_poly.pdbx_seq_one_letter_code
_entity_poly.pdbx_strand_id
1 'polypeptide(L)'
;MESEFIALDKAGEEVEWLQNFLENIPYWPKPVAPVCIHCDSQAAIGKARSMMYNDKSCHIRRRPNTFRELLSSGIITIDYVKSKDNVSDPLTKGLSREGVKITSKGLSLRPRTSQHGGAGATQMLTGIRTMSLAAANQAQEGGDIMGSITMEIGNDGVAVITMLNPPVNALTLSAIEELKRCYEEAIDNDNIKAIVLSGADGRFCGGLEISVVENVHKHGDISLLPDASIGLVVNKMENGKKPSVAAIQGFALGGGLELAMGCSARIATPKADLGLPELRLGVIPGCGGTQRLPRLVGTSKAVDMLMSSKSITSEEGKELGLIDAIVSSEELLTVARCWALDIVEGRQPNCNSLQKTDKLGTQDESLEILRSARQRYTVPHYRACLDVIEEGIISGGYSGVLKEDKVFKELVLSNTAKGLLHVFLAERATSKVPGVTDVGLKPRRIEKVAVIGGGLMGSGIATALIISNISVVLKEINHEYLLKAVKSVEENLQGFVTRGKLNQEKLKRTLSLLKGTLDFEDLKDVDMVIEAVNENVCLKQSIFEDIEKTCTSECIFASNTSTISLDVIGKRTSSQDRILGMHLFSPAHLMPLVEIVRTENTSPQVIVDVIKLTKILKKVPIVVKSCTGFAVNRSFFPYMQGPDLLANLGVDIFRIDRVITEFGMRLGPFQLQDVSGYDIFLAGVKEFVAAFPGRAFQSPLVQLMVENGRKGKKNGKGYYTYNKGSKPEADHSVIEIVEESMQLTNIAPGGKPISVTDKEILEMIFFPVVNEACRVIEEGIVVRASDIDIASVHGFKFPSETGGIMFWADTIGSEYIYSKLKSWYEAYGDFFKPSTFLEQRAAKGLPLVSYRLQQITYLVQQISDLFLLFSMDYSSTTTGWLYAVTDNLPGATNVWPIFIVSNKLIIRCNRYKELKIDQHFPDQHKRL
;
A
#
# COMPACT_ATOMS: atom_id res chain seq x y z
N MET A 1 17.70 69.07 -40.11
CA MET A 1 16.97 70.21 -39.52
C MET A 1 16.40 69.69 -38.21
N GLU A 2 17.22 69.59 -37.16
CA GLU A 2 17.62 70.71 -36.29
C GLU A 2 16.40 71.51 -35.81
N SER A 3 16.11 71.41 -34.51
CA SER A 3 16.08 72.57 -33.59
C SER A 3 15.49 72.17 -32.23
N GLU A 4 16.38 71.60 -31.41
CA GLU A 4 16.76 72.08 -30.08
C GLU A 4 15.93 73.14 -29.30
N PHE A 5 15.84 72.85 -27.99
CA PHE A 5 15.95 73.75 -26.81
C PHE A 5 14.71 74.61 -26.40
N ILE A 6 14.25 74.71 -25.14
CA ILE A 6 14.88 74.63 -23.79
C ILE A 6 13.89 74.17 -22.68
N ALA A 7 14.52 73.64 -21.62
CA ALA A 7 14.14 73.02 -20.35
C ALA A 7 13.12 73.66 -19.37
N LEU A 8 12.56 72.81 -18.49
CA LEU A 8 12.63 72.81 -16.99
C LEU A 8 11.89 71.56 -16.47
N ASP A 9 12.56 70.46 -16.14
CA ASP A 9 13.19 70.12 -14.85
C ASP A 9 12.23 69.57 -13.76
N LYS A 10 12.09 68.24 -13.75
CA LYS A 10 12.13 67.30 -12.60
C LYS A 10 11.45 65.97 -12.97
N ALA A 11 12.19 65.11 -13.66
CA ALA A 11 11.95 63.67 -13.64
C ALA A 11 13.17 63.03 -12.96
N GLY A 12 13.22 63.19 -11.64
CA GLY A 12 14.32 62.73 -10.80
C GLY A 12 14.32 61.22 -10.66
N GLU A 13 15.51 60.61 -10.75
CA GLU A 13 15.92 59.27 -10.29
C GLU A 13 15.16 58.03 -10.85
N GLU A 14 13.91 58.13 -11.33
CA GLU A 14 13.08 56.98 -11.70
C GLU A 14 13.35 56.43 -13.11
N VAL A 15 13.83 57.25 -14.06
CA VAL A 15 14.15 56.81 -15.44
C VAL A 15 15.52 56.14 -15.51
N GLU A 16 16.48 56.63 -14.71
CA GLU A 16 17.84 56.09 -14.61
C GLU A 16 17.86 54.74 -13.87
N TRP A 17 16.91 54.52 -12.94
CA TRP A 17 16.70 53.24 -12.29
C TRP A 17 16.10 52.18 -13.23
N LEU A 18 15.11 52.55 -14.06
CA LEU A 18 14.43 51.61 -14.95
C LEU A 18 15.36 51.10 -16.08
N GLN A 19 16.24 51.96 -16.59
CA GLN A 19 17.28 51.56 -17.57
C GLN A 19 18.32 50.62 -16.94
N ASN A 20 18.82 50.93 -15.73
CA ASN A 20 19.76 50.06 -15.02
C ASN A 20 19.15 48.70 -14.60
N PHE A 21 17.85 48.64 -14.30
CA PHE A 21 17.17 47.40 -13.92
C PHE A 21 16.99 46.44 -15.10
N LEU A 22 16.70 46.96 -16.30
CA LEU A 22 16.52 46.13 -17.50
C LEU A 22 17.84 45.61 -18.06
N GLU A 23 18.94 46.35 -17.90
CA GLU A 23 20.30 45.94 -18.30
C GLU A 23 20.91 44.84 -17.40
N ASN A 24 20.46 44.71 -16.15
CA ASN A 24 21.03 43.77 -15.17
C ASN A 24 20.37 42.38 -15.09
N ILE A 25 19.40 42.07 -15.95
CA ILE A 25 18.84 40.72 -16.05
C ILE A 25 19.74 39.91 -17.01
N PRO A 26 20.44 38.86 -16.54
CA PRO A 26 21.35 38.13 -17.40
C PRO A 26 20.60 37.49 -18.57
N TYR A 27 21.18 37.58 -19.77
CA TYR A 27 20.75 36.77 -20.90
C TYR A 27 21.04 35.30 -20.56
N TRP A 28 20.01 34.51 -20.24
CA TRP A 28 20.18 33.09 -19.93
C TRP A 28 20.47 32.29 -21.22
N PRO A 29 21.69 31.76 -21.42
CA PRO A 29 22.04 31.08 -22.67
C PRO A 29 21.63 29.60 -22.68
N LYS A 30 21.07 29.06 -21.58
CA LYS A 30 20.67 27.65 -21.44
C LYS A 30 19.14 27.52 -21.25
N PRO A 31 18.51 26.40 -21.67
CA PRO A 31 17.06 26.28 -21.67
C PRO A 31 16.51 26.20 -20.25
N VAL A 32 15.77 27.25 -19.83
CA VAL A 32 15.07 27.33 -18.54
C VAL A 32 13.62 26.82 -18.71
N ALA A 33 13.07 26.24 -17.65
CA ALA A 33 11.68 25.78 -17.60
C ALA A 33 10.70 26.92 -17.93
N PRO A 34 9.61 26.64 -18.67
CA PRO A 34 8.69 27.68 -19.12
C PRO A 34 7.78 28.16 -17.98
N VAL A 35 7.61 29.49 -17.91
CA VAL A 35 6.80 30.23 -16.93
C VAL A 35 5.35 30.21 -17.37
N CYS A 36 4.42 29.97 -16.44
CA CYS A 36 2.98 29.92 -16.68
C CYS A 36 2.33 31.23 -16.23
N ILE A 37 1.58 31.89 -17.10
CA ILE A 37 1.05 33.24 -16.87
C ILE A 37 -0.41 33.30 -17.31
N HIS A 38 -1.28 33.87 -16.48
CA HIS A 38 -2.68 34.09 -16.83
C HIS A 38 -2.81 35.24 -17.84
N CYS A 39 -3.52 35.02 -18.94
CA CYS A 39 -3.74 35.98 -20.01
C CYS A 39 -5.22 35.98 -20.42
N ASP A 40 -5.86 37.14 -20.32
CA ASP A 40 -7.30 37.28 -20.61
C ASP A 40 -7.59 37.59 -22.09
N SER A 41 -6.55 37.85 -22.89
CA SER A 41 -6.68 38.21 -24.31
C SER A 41 -6.54 36.98 -25.22
N GLN A 42 -7.65 36.56 -25.81
CA GLN A 42 -7.70 35.43 -26.76
C GLN A 42 -6.83 35.67 -28.01
N ALA A 43 -6.73 36.92 -28.47
CA ALA A 43 -5.88 37.29 -29.60
C ALA A 43 -4.37 37.14 -29.29
N ALA A 44 -3.96 37.42 -28.05
CA ALA A 44 -2.59 37.24 -27.59
C ALA A 44 -2.25 35.74 -27.41
N ILE A 45 -3.20 34.94 -26.89
CA ILE A 45 -3.05 33.48 -26.76
C ILE A 45 -2.87 32.82 -28.14
N GLY A 46 -3.68 33.23 -29.13
CA GLY A 46 -3.59 32.73 -30.50
C GLY A 46 -2.25 33.06 -31.19
N LYS A 47 -1.74 34.29 -31.01
CA LYS A 47 -0.42 34.68 -31.55
C LYS A 47 0.76 34.01 -30.84
N ALA A 48 0.63 33.71 -29.54
CA ALA A 48 1.68 33.08 -28.76
C ALA A 48 1.91 31.58 -29.09
N ARG A 49 1.05 30.93 -29.90
CA ARG A 49 1.11 29.51 -30.34
C ARG A 49 1.23 28.46 -29.21
N SER A 50 0.57 28.66 -28.07
CA SER A 50 0.67 27.76 -26.89
C SER A 50 0.24 26.31 -27.20
N MET A 51 0.99 25.30 -26.71
CA MET A 51 0.66 23.87 -26.91
C MET A 51 -0.52 23.36 -26.07
N MET A 52 -1.08 24.18 -25.17
CA MET A 52 -2.18 23.80 -24.26
C MET A 52 -3.45 24.65 -24.45
N TYR A 53 -3.77 25.04 -25.68
CA TYR A 53 -5.03 25.73 -25.93
C TYR A 53 -6.13 24.72 -26.29
N ASN A 54 -7.12 24.57 -25.41
CA ASN A 54 -8.31 23.74 -25.58
C ASN A 54 -9.61 24.54 -25.33
N ASP A 55 -9.63 25.82 -25.72
CA ASP A 55 -10.73 26.79 -25.54
C ASP A 55 -11.15 27.07 -24.07
N LYS A 56 -10.52 26.45 -23.06
CA LYS A 56 -10.83 26.66 -21.63
C LYS A 56 -9.69 27.22 -20.79
N SER A 57 -8.44 27.10 -21.22
CA SER A 57 -7.27 27.53 -20.45
C SER A 57 -6.82 28.94 -20.81
N CYS A 58 -6.88 29.85 -19.83
CA CYS A 58 -6.38 31.23 -19.93
C CYS A 58 -4.92 31.37 -19.51
N HIS A 59 -4.12 30.29 -19.58
CA HIS A 59 -2.72 30.30 -19.14
C HIS A 59 -1.74 30.07 -20.30
N ILE A 60 -0.78 30.97 -20.45
CA ILE A 60 0.30 30.88 -21.44
C ILE A 60 1.56 30.35 -20.75
N ARG A 61 2.10 29.23 -21.23
CA ARG A 61 3.35 28.65 -20.74
C ARG A 61 4.49 28.86 -21.74
N ARG A 62 5.41 29.76 -21.44
CA ARG A 62 6.48 30.20 -22.37
C ARG A 62 7.83 30.38 -21.71
N ARG A 63 8.90 30.31 -22.52
CA ARG A 63 10.26 30.57 -22.06
C ARG A 63 10.40 32.06 -21.70
N PRO A 64 11.17 32.41 -20.67
CA PRO A 64 11.33 33.79 -20.20
C PRO A 64 11.69 34.81 -21.29
N ASN A 65 12.54 34.43 -22.25
CA ASN A 65 12.99 35.33 -23.33
C ASN A 65 11.84 35.68 -24.30
N THR A 66 10.96 34.74 -24.61
CA THR A 66 9.78 34.97 -25.46
C THR A 66 8.74 35.85 -24.76
N PHE A 67 8.60 35.71 -23.44
CA PHE A 67 7.74 36.59 -22.66
C PHE A 67 8.22 38.05 -22.70
N ARG A 68 9.54 38.25 -22.62
CA ARG A 68 10.18 39.57 -22.71
C ARG A 68 9.94 40.24 -24.07
N GLU A 69 10.08 39.50 -25.16
CA GLU A 69 9.78 39.99 -26.51
C GLU A 69 8.30 40.36 -26.69
N LEU A 70 7.39 39.55 -26.15
CA LEU A 70 5.95 39.83 -26.23
C LEU A 70 5.57 41.09 -25.43
N LEU A 71 6.24 41.30 -24.29
CA LEU A 71 6.05 42.49 -23.45
C LEU A 71 6.66 43.75 -24.10
N SER A 72 7.88 43.66 -24.62
CA SER A 72 8.55 44.80 -25.29
C SER A 72 7.94 45.17 -26.64
N SER A 73 7.32 44.21 -27.33
CA SER A 73 6.55 44.47 -28.57
C SER A 73 5.12 44.98 -28.32
N GLY A 74 4.70 45.13 -27.05
CA GLY A 74 3.36 45.60 -26.69
C GLY A 74 2.24 44.61 -27.00
N ILE A 75 2.56 43.35 -27.29
CA ILE A 75 1.58 42.29 -27.58
C ILE A 75 0.86 41.85 -26.30
N ILE A 76 1.54 41.93 -25.16
CA ILE A 76 0.96 41.71 -23.83
C ILE A 76 1.19 42.94 -22.95
N THR A 77 0.21 43.25 -22.11
CA THR A 77 0.28 44.33 -21.10
C THR A 77 0.10 43.71 -19.71
N ILE A 78 0.67 44.34 -18.68
CA ILE A 78 0.57 43.89 -17.30
C ILE A 78 -0.37 44.84 -16.55
N ASP A 79 -1.50 44.32 -16.07
CA ASP A 79 -2.49 45.09 -15.30
C ASP A 79 -2.46 44.71 -13.82
N TYR A 80 -2.71 45.70 -12.95
CA TYR A 80 -2.88 45.47 -11.52
C TYR A 80 -4.35 45.20 -11.17
N VAL A 81 -4.64 44.01 -10.65
CA VAL A 81 -5.99 43.61 -10.20
C VAL A 81 -6.12 43.83 -8.71
N LYS A 82 -7.09 44.64 -8.26
CA LYS A 82 -7.25 44.95 -6.84
C LYS A 82 -7.96 43.80 -6.09
N SER A 83 -7.23 42.80 -5.59
CA SER A 83 -7.75 41.74 -4.69
C SER A 83 -7.24 41.91 -3.25
N LYS A 84 -7.88 41.25 -2.27
CA LYS A 84 -7.38 41.17 -0.88
C LYS A 84 -6.02 40.46 -0.80
N ASP A 85 -5.72 39.60 -1.77
CA ASP A 85 -4.51 38.77 -1.82
C ASP A 85 -3.26 39.58 -2.22
N ASN A 86 -3.45 40.68 -2.95
CA ASN A 86 -2.32 41.54 -3.35
C ASN A 86 -1.62 42.24 -2.19
N VAL A 87 -2.23 42.27 -1.01
CA VAL A 87 -1.65 42.86 0.22
C VAL A 87 -1.06 41.78 1.16
N SER A 88 -1.42 40.52 0.95
CA SER A 88 -0.79 39.35 1.58
C SER A 88 0.36 38.77 0.74
N ASP A 89 0.55 39.27 -0.48
CA ASP A 89 1.71 38.96 -1.31
C ASP A 89 3.02 39.36 -0.58
N PRO A 90 4.02 38.45 -0.48
CA PRO A 90 5.30 38.75 0.14
C PRO A 90 6.02 39.99 -0.42
N LEU A 91 5.73 40.38 -1.66
CA LEU A 91 6.31 41.55 -2.35
C LEU A 91 5.72 42.89 -1.88
N THR A 92 4.49 42.90 -1.34
CA THR A 92 3.84 44.12 -0.81
C THR A 92 3.78 44.15 0.73
N LYS A 93 4.15 43.04 1.38
CA LYS A 93 4.08 42.81 2.85
C LYS A 93 4.85 43.81 3.72
N GLY A 94 5.78 44.60 3.15
CA GLY A 94 6.52 45.65 3.85
C GLY A 94 5.99 47.08 3.64
N LEU A 95 5.00 47.27 2.77
CA LEU A 95 4.45 48.58 2.43
C LEU A 95 3.08 48.75 3.10
N SER A 96 2.87 49.90 3.74
CA SER A 96 1.52 50.24 4.20
C SER A 96 0.57 50.32 3.00
N ARG A 97 -0.74 50.19 3.26
CA ARG A 97 -1.77 50.31 2.21
C ARG A 97 -1.63 51.58 1.37
N GLU A 98 -1.10 52.65 1.96
CA GLU A 98 -0.78 53.91 1.30
C GLU A 98 0.53 53.83 0.50
N GLY A 99 1.57 53.17 1.03
CA GLY A 99 2.84 52.93 0.33
C GLY A 99 2.69 52.06 -0.93
N VAL A 100 1.84 51.03 -0.88
CA VAL A 100 1.51 50.21 -2.07
C VAL A 100 0.83 51.05 -3.15
N LYS A 101 -0.02 52.01 -2.75
CA LYS A 101 -0.79 52.89 -3.65
C LYS A 101 0.06 54.00 -4.28
N ILE A 102 1.09 54.48 -3.58
CA ILE A 102 2.07 55.45 -4.09
C ILE A 102 3.01 54.79 -5.10
N THR A 103 3.54 53.60 -4.78
CA THR A 103 4.46 52.84 -5.63
C THR A 103 3.80 52.40 -6.95
N SER A 104 2.53 51.99 -6.90
CA SER A 104 1.76 51.59 -8.10
C SER A 104 1.40 52.77 -9.02
N LYS A 105 1.26 53.99 -8.49
CA LYS A 105 1.15 55.22 -9.28
C LYS A 105 2.46 55.60 -9.97
N GLY A 106 3.61 55.40 -9.31
CA GLY A 106 4.94 55.63 -9.90
C GLY A 106 5.26 54.69 -11.06
N LEU A 107 4.75 53.46 -11.03
CA LEU A 107 4.95 52.44 -12.07
C LEU A 107 3.98 52.55 -13.27
N SER A 108 3.14 53.60 -13.34
CA SER A 108 2.14 53.79 -14.41
C SER A 108 1.16 52.62 -14.61
N LEU A 109 0.94 51.80 -13.59
CA LEU A 109 0.02 50.67 -13.62
C LEU A 109 -1.43 51.15 -13.46
N ARG A 110 -2.34 50.72 -14.34
CA ARG A 110 -3.76 51.09 -14.25
C ARG A 110 -4.51 50.09 -13.36
N PRO A 111 -5.29 50.55 -12.36
CA PRO A 111 -6.06 49.66 -11.53
C PRO A 111 -7.32 49.16 -12.26
N ARG A 112 -7.47 47.84 -12.37
CA ARG A 112 -8.69 47.22 -12.92
C ARG A 112 -9.71 47.03 -11.79
N THR A 113 -10.78 47.80 -11.80
CA THR A 113 -11.94 47.60 -10.90
C THR A 113 -12.91 46.61 -11.51
N SER A 114 -13.31 45.60 -10.75
CA SER A 114 -14.18 44.51 -11.22
C SER A 114 -15.57 45.00 -11.61
N GLN A 115 -15.79 45.18 -12.91
CA GLN A 115 -17.09 45.02 -13.56
C GLN A 115 -16.82 44.47 -14.95
N HIS A 116 -17.47 43.36 -15.32
CA HIS A 116 -18.02 43.12 -16.65
C HIS A 116 -19.00 41.95 -16.58
N GLY A 117 -20.28 42.28 -16.66
CA GLY A 117 -21.27 41.45 -17.33
C GLY A 117 -21.77 42.20 -18.58
N GLY A 118 -22.12 41.46 -19.63
CA GLY A 118 -23.09 41.92 -20.64
C GLY A 118 -22.84 41.54 -22.10
N ALA A 119 -23.54 40.50 -22.59
CA ALA A 119 -24.46 40.49 -23.76
C ALA A 119 -24.69 39.03 -24.26
N GLY A 120 -25.89 38.46 -24.41
CA GLY A 120 -27.27 38.93 -24.20
C GLY A 120 -28.32 37.80 -24.32
N ALA A 121 -29.48 38.05 -23.66
CA ALA A 121 -30.86 37.53 -23.78
C ALA A 121 -31.14 36.00 -23.86
N THR A 122 -31.98 35.39 -23.00
CA THR A 122 -33.42 35.67 -22.83
C THR A 122 -33.95 35.26 -21.43
N GLN A 123 -34.98 35.99 -20.98
CA GLN A 123 -35.65 36.05 -19.67
C GLN A 123 -36.26 34.75 -19.13
N MET A 124 -36.22 34.53 -17.80
CA MET A 124 -37.36 34.78 -16.88
C MET A 124 -37.05 34.36 -15.41
N LEU A 125 -37.60 35.17 -14.49
CA LEU A 125 -37.95 34.92 -13.07
C LEU A 125 -36.87 35.04 -11.96
N THR A 126 -36.96 36.20 -11.30
CA THR A 126 -36.58 36.58 -9.93
C THR A 126 -37.03 35.58 -8.85
N GLY A 127 -36.40 35.38 -7.69
CA GLY A 127 -35.22 35.97 -7.05
C GLY A 127 -35.07 35.35 -5.64
N ILE A 128 -33.84 35.12 -5.16
CA ILE A 128 -33.53 34.63 -3.80
C ILE A 128 -32.32 35.40 -3.27
N ARG A 129 -32.44 35.93 -2.05
CA ARG A 129 -31.37 36.60 -1.29
C ARG A 129 -30.56 35.54 -0.53
N THR A 130 -29.24 35.55 -0.69
CA THR A 130 -28.30 34.87 0.22
C THR A 130 -27.39 35.90 0.88
N MET A 131 -27.46 35.97 2.22
CA MET A 131 -26.44 36.59 3.06
C MET A 131 -25.50 35.49 3.55
N SER A 132 -24.22 35.56 3.20
CA SER A 132 -23.15 34.91 3.95
C SER A 132 -21.86 35.68 3.69
N LEU A 133 -21.35 36.35 4.73
CA LEU A 133 -20.01 36.96 4.74
C LEU A 133 -19.63 37.32 6.18
N ALA A 134 -19.27 36.32 7.00
CA ALA A 134 -18.45 36.50 8.21
C ALA A 134 -18.07 35.15 8.87
N ALA A 135 -17.41 34.22 8.18
CA ALA A 135 -16.76 33.07 8.84
C ALA A 135 -15.69 32.39 7.97
N ALA A 136 -14.99 33.14 7.11
CA ALA A 136 -13.90 32.59 6.32
C ALA A 136 -12.82 33.66 6.17
N ASN A 137 -12.00 33.82 7.21
CA ASN A 137 -10.77 34.60 7.13
C ASN A 137 -9.86 34.26 8.32
N GLN A 138 -9.37 33.01 8.37
CA GLN A 138 -8.18 32.62 9.12
C GLN A 138 -7.81 31.15 8.83
N ALA A 139 -7.27 30.89 7.63
CA ALA A 139 -6.38 29.75 7.35
C ALA A 139 -5.95 29.81 5.88
N GLN A 140 -4.77 30.35 5.59
CA GLN A 140 -4.09 30.04 4.32
C GLN A 140 -2.61 30.42 4.38
N GLU A 141 -1.76 29.47 4.76
CA GLU A 141 -0.42 29.28 4.20
C GLU A 141 -0.14 27.76 4.13
N GLY A 142 -0.14 27.19 2.91
CA GLY A 142 0.42 25.88 2.52
C GLY A 142 -0.35 24.61 2.92
N GLY A 143 -0.86 23.82 1.96
CA GLY A 143 -1.40 22.48 2.24
C GLY A 143 -1.88 21.73 1.01
N ASP A 144 -1.83 20.40 1.10
CA ASP A 144 -2.46 19.41 0.19
C ASP A 144 -3.86 19.82 -0.26
N ILE A 145 -4.36 19.24 -1.36
CA ILE A 145 -5.77 19.33 -1.74
C ILE A 145 -6.58 18.69 -0.59
N MET A 146 -6.99 19.49 0.40
CA MET A 146 -7.80 19.05 1.53
C MET A 146 -9.12 18.50 0.98
N GLY A 147 -9.47 17.27 1.38
CA GLY A 147 -10.83 16.78 1.22
C GLY A 147 -11.81 17.79 1.84
N SER A 148 -12.86 18.12 1.10
CA SER A 148 -13.88 19.09 1.52
C SER A 148 -15.16 18.35 1.89
N ILE A 149 -15.71 18.64 3.05
CA ILE A 149 -17.12 18.35 3.33
C ILE A 149 -17.92 19.60 2.95
N THR A 150 -19.03 19.39 2.26
CA THR A 150 -19.92 20.46 1.84
C THR A 150 -21.29 20.23 2.44
N MET A 151 -21.99 21.32 2.74
CA MET A 151 -23.38 21.27 3.19
C MET A 151 -24.23 22.18 2.30
N GLU A 152 -25.25 21.60 1.66
CA GLU A 152 -26.21 22.33 0.84
C GLU A 152 -27.60 22.24 1.46
N ILE A 153 -28.25 23.39 1.65
CA ILE A 153 -29.60 23.46 2.20
C ILE A 153 -30.59 23.53 1.04
N GLY A 154 -31.43 22.51 0.90
CA GLY A 154 -32.48 22.51 -0.10
C GLY A 154 -33.67 23.38 0.30
N ASN A 155 -34.44 23.82 -0.70
CA ASN A 155 -35.63 24.65 -0.50
C ASN A 155 -36.76 23.95 0.30
N ASP A 156 -36.68 22.62 0.45
CA ASP A 156 -37.57 21.80 1.27
C ASP A 156 -37.19 21.77 2.76
N GLY A 157 -36.06 22.39 3.13
CA GLY A 157 -35.51 22.38 4.48
C GLY A 157 -34.66 21.15 4.80
N VAL A 158 -34.24 20.36 3.81
CA VAL A 158 -33.32 19.24 4.01
C VAL A 158 -31.89 19.67 3.69
N ALA A 159 -30.99 19.55 4.67
CA ALA A 159 -29.56 19.78 4.49
C ALA A 159 -28.87 18.51 3.97
N VAL A 160 -28.10 18.62 2.89
CA VAL A 160 -27.31 17.52 2.33
C VAL A 160 -25.85 17.76 2.66
N ILE A 161 -25.29 16.92 3.52
CA ILE A 161 -23.87 16.91 3.86
C ILE A 161 -23.18 15.88 2.96
N THR A 162 -22.26 16.35 2.12
CA THR A 162 -21.54 15.50 1.16
C THR A 162 -20.06 15.43 1.50
N MET A 163 -19.56 14.22 1.74
CA MET A 163 -18.13 13.95 1.92
C MET A 163 -17.43 13.86 0.56
N LEU A 164 -16.38 14.66 0.36
CA LEU A 164 -15.52 14.60 -0.82
C LEU A 164 -14.05 14.55 -0.38
N ASN A 165 -13.46 13.35 -0.40
CA ASN A 165 -12.05 13.15 -0.11
C ASN A 165 -11.47 12.12 -1.09
N PRO A 166 -11.15 12.50 -2.34
CA PRO A 166 -10.63 11.57 -3.34
C PRO A 166 -9.26 11.00 -2.93
N PRO A 167 -8.90 9.77 -3.33
CA PRO A 167 -9.60 8.90 -4.25
C PRO A 167 -10.70 8.03 -3.60
N VAL A 168 -10.74 7.96 -2.27
CA VAL A 168 -11.76 7.22 -1.51
C VAL A 168 -12.14 8.09 -0.33
N ASN A 169 -13.43 8.42 -0.18
CA ASN A 169 -13.96 9.25 0.89
C ASN A 169 -13.62 8.65 2.27
N ALA A 170 -12.44 8.99 2.79
CA ALA A 170 -11.89 8.50 4.05
C ALA A 170 -12.10 9.54 5.15
N LEU A 171 -12.32 9.08 6.38
CA LEU A 171 -12.49 9.91 7.56
C LEU A 171 -11.12 10.32 8.08
N THR A 172 -10.62 11.44 7.58
CA THR A 172 -9.46 12.14 8.16
C THR A 172 -9.87 12.80 9.49
N LEU A 173 -8.90 13.24 10.30
CA LEU A 173 -9.20 14.02 11.50
C LEU A 173 -10.01 15.29 11.18
N SER A 174 -9.58 16.03 10.15
CA SER A 174 -10.29 17.24 9.70
C SER A 174 -11.68 16.94 9.17
N ALA A 175 -11.88 15.80 8.49
CA ALA A 175 -13.19 15.40 8.00
C ALA A 175 -14.16 15.10 9.16
N ILE A 176 -13.68 14.46 10.23
CA ILE A 176 -14.51 14.17 11.41
C ILE A 176 -14.90 15.46 12.13
N GLU A 177 -13.97 16.40 12.30
CA GLU A 177 -14.24 17.71 12.90
C GLU A 177 -15.23 18.53 12.06
N GLU A 178 -15.06 18.53 10.75
CA GLU A 178 -15.95 19.26 9.83
C GLU A 178 -17.35 18.62 9.75
N LEU A 179 -17.46 17.29 9.83
CA LEU A 179 -18.76 16.61 10.00
C LEU A 179 -19.44 17.05 11.29
N LYS A 180 -18.71 17.09 12.42
CA LYS A 180 -19.27 17.58 13.69
C LYS A 180 -19.81 19.00 13.54
N ARG A 181 -19.03 19.89 12.93
CA ARG A 181 -19.41 21.28 12.68
C ARG A 181 -20.67 21.38 11.81
N CYS A 182 -20.74 20.61 10.72
CA CYS A 182 -21.91 20.61 9.84
C CYS A 182 -23.17 20.09 10.53
N TYR A 183 -23.06 19.02 11.35
CA TYR A 183 -24.18 18.53 12.13
C TYR A 183 -24.63 19.54 13.19
N GLU A 184 -23.70 20.21 13.87
CA GLU A 184 -24.02 21.30 14.81
C GLU A 184 -24.76 22.45 14.13
N GLU A 185 -24.21 22.94 13.01
CA GLU A 185 -24.84 24.00 12.22
C GLU A 185 -26.24 23.59 11.73
N ALA A 186 -26.39 22.34 11.27
CA ALA A 186 -27.67 21.82 10.83
C ALA A 186 -28.68 21.68 11.96
N ILE A 187 -28.25 21.27 13.17
CA ILE A 187 -29.11 21.13 14.35
C ILE A 187 -29.58 22.50 14.85
N ASP A 188 -28.71 23.51 14.86
CA ASP A 188 -29.01 24.83 15.42
C ASP A 188 -29.77 25.76 14.45
N ASN A 189 -29.80 25.46 13.16
CA ASN A 189 -30.50 26.28 12.16
C ASN A 189 -31.98 25.86 11.97
N ASP A 190 -32.92 26.67 12.46
CA ASP A 190 -34.37 26.39 12.40
C ASP A 190 -34.94 26.19 10.97
N ASN A 191 -34.26 26.65 9.92
CA ASN A 191 -34.69 26.41 8.54
C ASN A 191 -34.45 24.98 8.06
N ILE A 192 -33.57 24.25 8.74
CA ILE A 192 -33.26 22.85 8.45
C ILE A 192 -34.16 21.96 9.31
N LYS A 193 -34.89 21.05 8.68
CA LYS A 193 -35.79 20.07 9.31
C LYS A 193 -35.13 18.71 9.49
N ALA A 194 -34.30 18.31 8.53
CA ALA A 194 -33.64 17.00 8.51
C ALA A 194 -32.32 17.05 7.72
N ILE A 195 -31.52 16.00 7.86
CA ILE A 195 -30.17 15.90 7.30
C ILE A 195 -30.09 14.66 6.38
N VAL A 196 -29.41 14.79 5.25
CA VAL A 196 -28.98 13.66 4.42
C VAL A 196 -27.45 13.64 4.39
N LEU A 197 -26.84 12.53 4.81
CA LEU A 197 -25.41 12.31 4.70
C LEU A 197 -25.13 11.50 3.42
N SER A 198 -24.22 11.98 2.57
CA SER A 198 -23.83 11.31 1.33
C SER A 198 -22.31 11.41 1.08
N GLY A 199 -21.83 10.68 0.07
CA GLY A 199 -20.45 10.75 -0.40
C GLY A 199 -20.39 11.01 -1.89
N ALA A 200 -19.40 11.78 -2.32
CA ALA A 200 -19.17 12.15 -3.72
C ALA A 200 -18.51 11.01 -4.52
N ASP A 201 -18.42 11.19 -5.84
CA ASP A 201 -17.71 10.28 -6.78
C ASP A 201 -18.19 8.82 -6.75
N GLY A 202 -19.47 8.61 -6.46
CA GLY A 202 -20.11 7.29 -6.45
C GLY A 202 -19.64 6.38 -5.31
N ARG A 203 -19.13 6.95 -4.22
CA ARG A 203 -18.62 6.24 -3.05
C ARG A 203 -19.13 6.93 -1.78
N PHE A 204 -19.67 6.18 -0.83
CA PHE A 204 -20.12 6.75 0.44
C PHE A 204 -18.93 7.05 1.34
N CYS A 205 -18.34 6.03 2.00
CA CYS A 205 -17.21 6.23 2.89
C CYS A 205 -16.40 4.94 3.09
N GLY A 206 -15.07 5.06 3.04
CA GLY A 206 -14.12 3.95 3.19
C GLY A 206 -13.68 3.66 4.62
N GLY A 207 -14.11 4.47 5.59
CA GLY A 207 -13.73 4.34 7.00
C GLY A 207 -12.64 5.33 7.42
N LEU A 208 -12.08 5.12 8.61
CA LEU A 208 -11.00 5.94 9.18
C LEU A 208 -9.79 5.98 8.25
N GLU A 209 -9.22 7.15 8.05
CA GLU A 209 -8.00 7.29 7.27
C GLU A 209 -6.84 6.60 8.00
N ILE A 210 -6.17 5.70 7.29
CA ILE A 210 -5.11 4.86 7.86
C ILE A 210 -3.94 5.67 8.44
N SER A 211 -3.64 6.84 7.86
CA SER A 211 -2.59 7.75 8.32
C SER A 211 -2.80 8.21 9.77
N VAL A 212 -4.05 8.26 10.26
CA VAL A 212 -4.37 8.55 11.67
C VAL A 212 -3.79 7.47 12.57
N VAL A 213 -4.02 6.19 12.23
CA VAL A 213 -3.51 5.04 13.00
C VAL A 213 -1.99 4.95 12.89
N GLU A 214 -1.42 5.19 11.70
CA GLU A 214 0.04 5.24 11.52
C GLU A 214 0.69 6.29 12.43
N ASN A 215 0.08 7.48 12.56
CA ASN A 215 0.55 8.54 13.44
C ASN A 215 0.47 8.15 14.93
N VAL A 216 -0.62 7.48 15.34
CA VAL A 216 -0.75 6.93 16.70
C VAL A 216 0.35 5.91 16.97
N HIS A 217 0.60 4.97 16.06
CA HIS A 217 1.65 3.95 16.22
C HIS A 217 3.04 4.57 16.30
N LYS A 218 3.32 5.57 15.46
CA LYS A 218 4.62 6.23 15.37
C LYS A 218 4.97 7.01 16.64
N HIS A 219 4.00 7.69 17.24
CA HIS A 219 4.22 8.51 18.44
C HIS A 219 3.88 7.78 19.73
N GLY A 220 3.16 6.65 19.66
CA GLY A 220 2.63 5.94 20.82
C GLY A 220 1.56 6.75 21.58
N ASP A 221 0.89 7.69 20.91
CA ASP A 221 0.02 8.67 21.53
C ASP A 221 -1.43 8.49 21.07
N ILE A 222 -2.28 7.99 21.97
CA ILE A 222 -3.71 7.77 21.74
C ILE A 222 -4.52 9.06 21.67
N SER A 223 -3.98 10.20 22.15
CA SER A 223 -4.68 11.49 22.08
C SER A 223 -4.85 11.99 20.64
N LEU A 224 -4.09 11.42 19.70
CA LEU A 224 -4.21 11.66 18.27
C LEU A 224 -5.44 11.00 17.64
N LEU A 225 -6.17 10.15 18.37
CA LEU A 225 -7.42 9.57 17.90
C LEU A 225 -8.59 10.56 18.04
N PRO A 226 -9.48 10.65 17.04
CA PRO A 226 -10.63 11.53 17.11
C PRO A 226 -11.72 10.95 18.01
N ASP A 227 -12.45 11.81 18.73
CA ASP A 227 -13.72 11.42 19.36
C ASP A 227 -14.84 11.33 18.31
N ALA A 228 -14.81 10.28 17.49
CA ALA A 228 -15.84 10.04 16.47
C ALA A 228 -17.08 9.33 17.06
N SER A 229 -16.88 8.30 17.89
CA SER A 229 -17.98 7.47 18.38
C SER A 229 -19.00 8.23 19.22
N ILE A 230 -18.56 8.86 20.31
CA ILE A 230 -19.46 9.49 21.28
C ILE A 230 -19.80 10.89 20.80
N GLY A 231 -18.79 11.71 20.52
CA GLY A 231 -18.95 13.11 20.16
C GLY A 231 -19.73 13.33 18.87
N LEU A 232 -19.44 12.59 17.79
CA LEU A 232 -20.14 12.73 16.51
C LEU A 232 -21.35 11.80 16.43
N VAL A 233 -21.15 10.47 16.47
CA VAL A 233 -22.21 9.52 16.12
C VAL A 233 -23.31 9.47 17.17
N VAL A 234 -22.97 9.22 18.45
CA VAL A 234 -23.99 9.14 19.50
C VAL A 234 -24.63 10.49 19.76
N ASN A 235 -23.85 11.53 20.03
CA ASN A 235 -24.39 12.80 20.53
C ASN A 235 -25.02 13.67 19.44
N LYS A 236 -24.44 13.74 18.25
CA LYS A 236 -24.90 14.66 17.19
C LYS A 236 -25.78 13.98 16.16
N MET A 237 -25.44 12.77 15.73
CA MET A 237 -26.20 12.07 14.68
C MET A 237 -27.42 11.34 15.24
N GLU A 238 -27.23 10.48 16.24
CA GLU A 238 -28.25 9.53 16.70
C GLU A 238 -29.17 10.12 17.78
N ASN A 239 -28.62 10.89 18.74
CA ASN A 239 -29.38 11.62 19.75
C ASN A 239 -29.68 13.08 19.32
N GLY A 240 -29.35 13.44 18.09
CA GLY A 240 -29.61 14.77 17.53
C GLY A 240 -31.11 15.08 17.45
N LYS A 241 -31.47 16.36 17.55
CA LYS A 241 -32.88 16.81 17.50
C LYS A 241 -33.53 16.66 16.11
N LYS A 242 -32.72 16.49 15.06
CA LYS A 242 -33.16 16.39 13.66
C LYS A 242 -32.77 15.04 13.09
N PRO A 243 -33.68 14.32 12.42
CA PRO A 243 -33.36 13.01 11.87
C PRO A 243 -32.34 13.12 10.74
N SER A 244 -31.51 12.09 10.60
CA SER A 244 -30.52 12.00 9.53
C SER A 244 -30.72 10.74 8.69
N VAL A 245 -30.49 10.82 7.37
CA VAL A 245 -30.61 9.69 6.45
C VAL A 245 -29.30 9.51 5.69
N ALA A 246 -28.75 8.29 5.68
CA ALA A 246 -27.56 7.95 4.91
C ALA A 246 -27.95 7.57 3.47
N ALA A 247 -27.40 8.29 2.50
CA ALA A 247 -27.52 8.02 1.06
C ALA A 247 -26.25 7.30 0.56
N ILE A 248 -26.27 5.97 0.56
CA ILE A 248 -25.11 5.10 0.36
C ILE A 248 -24.97 4.70 -1.11
N GLN A 249 -23.86 5.12 -1.72
CA GLN A 249 -23.46 4.66 -3.05
C GLN A 249 -22.12 3.92 -3.01
N GLY A 250 -21.98 2.86 -3.79
CA GLY A 250 -20.72 2.12 -3.95
C GLY A 250 -20.35 1.27 -2.74
N PHE A 251 -19.87 1.88 -1.66
CA PHE A 251 -19.50 1.17 -0.44
C PHE A 251 -19.59 2.03 0.83
N ALA A 252 -19.93 1.41 1.95
CA ALA A 252 -19.80 1.94 3.29
C ALA A 252 -18.99 0.93 4.12
N LEU A 253 -17.72 1.25 4.38
CA LEU A 253 -16.78 0.35 5.04
C LEU A 253 -16.25 0.95 6.34
N GLY A 254 -16.08 0.10 7.34
CA GLY A 254 -15.58 0.45 8.66
C GLY A 254 -16.34 1.62 9.28
N GLY A 255 -15.61 2.65 9.73
CA GLY A 255 -16.19 3.91 10.20
C GLY A 255 -17.26 4.52 9.27
N GLY A 256 -17.20 4.29 7.95
CA GLY A 256 -18.25 4.69 7.02
C GLY A 256 -19.59 3.98 7.26
N LEU A 257 -19.56 2.66 7.49
CA LEU A 257 -20.77 1.93 7.87
C LEU A 257 -21.24 2.35 9.28
N GLU A 258 -20.32 2.65 10.19
CA GLU A 258 -20.65 3.10 11.54
C GLU A 258 -21.40 4.46 11.52
N LEU A 259 -20.97 5.41 10.68
CA LEU A 259 -21.70 6.66 10.41
C LEU A 259 -23.10 6.37 9.85
N ALA A 260 -23.20 5.49 8.86
CA ALA A 260 -24.48 5.14 8.24
C ALA A 260 -25.46 4.48 9.25
N MET A 261 -24.96 3.62 10.14
CA MET A 261 -25.76 3.00 11.19
C MET A 261 -26.19 4.00 12.28
N GLY A 262 -25.45 5.09 12.48
CA GLY A 262 -25.84 6.20 13.36
C GLY A 262 -26.93 7.11 12.79
N CYS A 263 -27.23 7.01 11.49
CA CYS A 263 -28.36 7.71 10.87
C CYS A 263 -29.70 7.03 11.20
N SER A 264 -30.79 7.79 11.15
CA SER A 264 -32.16 7.31 11.35
C SER A 264 -32.59 6.30 10.27
N ALA A 265 -32.15 6.47 9.03
CA ALA A 265 -32.41 5.52 7.94
C ALA A 265 -31.22 5.43 6.97
N ARG A 266 -31.15 4.34 6.20
CA ARG A 266 -30.11 4.04 5.21
C ARG A 266 -30.75 3.65 3.87
N ILE A 267 -30.52 4.47 2.86
CA ILE A 267 -30.95 4.24 1.47
C ILE A 267 -29.70 3.94 0.65
N ALA A 268 -29.70 2.84 -0.12
CA ALA A 268 -28.51 2.41 -0.85
C ALA A 268 -28.75 2.20 -2.35
N THR A 269 -27.69 2.28 -3.14
CA THR A 269 -27.72 1.77 -4.53
C THR A 269 -27.52 0.24 -4.57
N PRO A 270 -28.01 -0.47 -5.60
CA PRO A 270 -27.77 -1.90 -5.78
C PRO A 270 -26.29 -2.26 -5.69
N LYS A 271 -26.01 -3.45 -5.13
CA LYS A 271 -24.67 -4.00 -4.94
C LYS A 271 -23.71 -3.11 -4.13
N ALA A 272 -24.22 -2.19 -3.31
CA ALA A 272 -23.35 -1.44 -2.41
C ALA A 272 -22.68 -2.40 -1.41
N ASP A 273 -21.38 -2.21 -1.17
CA ASP A 273 -20.59 -3.07 -0.28
C ASP A 273 -20.61 -2.53 1.16
N LEU A 274 -21.10 -3.31 2.12
CA LEU A 274 -21.34 -2.90 3.51
C LEU A 274 -20.56 -3.80 4.47
N GLY A 275 -19.55 -3.28 5.17
CA GLY A 275 -18.72 -4.12 6.05
C GLY A 275 -17.94 -3.37 7.13
N LEU A 276 -17.50 -4.13 8.15
CA LEU A 276 -16.65 -3.66 9.25
C LEU A 276 -15.34 -4.49 9.25
N PRO A 277 -14.30 -4.06 8.52
CA PRO A 277 -13.08 -4.84 8.31
C PRO A 277 -12.01 -4.66 9.40
N GLU A 278 -12.30 -3.94 10.48
CA GLU A 278 -11.34 -3.47 11.50
C GLU A 278 -10.49 -4.59 12.10
N LEU A 279 -11.06 -5.78 12.34
CA LEU A 279 -10.32 -6.89 12.95
C LEU A 279 -9.13 -7.33 12.08
N ARG A 280 -9.17 -7.12 10.75
CA ARG A 280 -8.02 -7.39 9.86
C ARG A 280 -6.84 -6.45 10.11
N LEU A 281 -7.07 -5.33 10.80
CA LEU A 281 -6.06 -4.35 11.19
C LEU A 281 -5.67 -4.49 12.68
N GLY A 282 -6.15 -5.54 13.37
CA GLY A 282 -5.84 -5.79 14.77
C GLY A 282 -6.59 -4.91 15.77
N VAL A 283 -7.59 -4.17 15.29
CA VAL A 283 -8.46 -3.29 16.10
C VAL A 283 -9.91 -3.70 15.96
N ILE A 284 -10.78 -3.23 16.85
CA ILE A 284 -12.23 -3.44 16.76
C ILE A 284 -12.89 -2.24 16.06
N PRO A 285 -14.16 -2.32 15.63
CA PRO A 285 -14.93 -1.12 15.29
C PRO A 285 -14.87 -0.12 16.45
N GLY A 286 -14.74 1.17 16.13
CA GLY A 286 -14.45 2.22 17.10
C GLY A 286 -15.45 3.38 17.09
N CYS A 287 -16.51 3.31 16.30
CA CYS A 287 -17.58 4.33 16.18
C CYS A 287 -18.98 3.74 16.47
N GLY A 288 -19.06 2.72 17.32
CA GLY A 288 -20.26 2.04 17.79
C GLY A 288 -20.71 0.87 16.92
N GLY A 289 -19.89 0.41 15.98
CA GLY A 289 -20.18 -0.69 15.07
C GLY A 289 -20.41 -2.02 15.80
N THR A 290 -19.70 -2.27 16.91
CA THR A 290 -19.93 -3.46 17.74
C THR A 290 -21.31 -3.47 18.40
N GLN A 291 -21.96 -2.31 18.47
CA GLN A 291 -23.24 -2.13 19.18
C GLN A 291 -24.42 -2.01 18.22
N ARG A 292 -24.28 -1.21 17.15
CA ARG A 292 -25.36 -0.99 16.19
C ARG A 292 -25.57 -2.17 15.25
N LEU A 293 -24.50 -2.84 14.82
CA LEU A 293 -24.63 -3.94 13.87
C LEU A 293 -25.46 -5.11 14.44
N PRO A 294 -25.20 -5.65 15.65
CA PRO A 294 -26.05 -6.70 16.23
C PRO A 294 -27.52 -6.31 16.36
N ARG A 295 -27.81 -5.02 16.60
CA ARG A 295 -29.18 -4.51 16.74
C ARG A 295 -29.91 -4.33 15.42
N LEU A 296 -29.18 -4.20 14.32
CA LEU A 296 -29.74 -4.03 12.98
C LEU A 296 -29.87 -5.35 12.21
N VAL A 297 -28.90 -6.26 12.32
CA VAL A 297 -28.88 -7.54 11.56
C VAL A 297 -29.03 -8.79 12.43
N GLY A 298 -29.09 -8.63 13.75
CA GLY A 298 -29.12 -9.72 14.72
C GLY A 298 -27.73 -10.23 15.13
N THR A 299 -27.62 -10.77 16.34
CA THR A 299 -26.34 -11.15 16.96
C THR A 299 -25.55 -12.16 16.13
N SER A 300 -26.20 -13.21 15.62
CA SER A 300 -25.54 -14.26 14.83
C SER A 300 -24.87 -13.69 13.56
N LYS A 301 -25.62 -12.87 12.81
CA LYS A 301 -25.12 -12.30 11.56
C LYS A 301 -24.08 -11.22 11.80
N ALA A 302 -24.23 -10.40 12.85
CA ALA A 302 -23.22 -9.41 13.22
C ALA A 302 -21.89 -10.06 13.61
N VAL A 303 -21.93 -11.15 14.39
CA VAL A 303 -20.74 -11.94 14.73
C VAL A 303 -20.10 -12.55 13.47
N ASP A 304 -20.89 -13.08 12.54
CA ASP A 304 -20.37 -13.58 11.25
C ASP A 304 -19.65 -12.48 10.45
N MET A 305 -20.29 -11.31 10.30
CA MET A 305 -19.71 -10.16 9.57
C MET A 305 -18.42 -9.65 10.22
N LEU A 306 -18.43 -9.44 11.54
CA LEU A 306 -17.27 -8.92 12.29
C LEU A 306 -16.12 -9.93 12.25
N MET A 307 -16.35 -11.17 12.69
CA MET A 307 -15.30 -12.18 12.81
C MET A 307 -14.75 -12.63 11.45
N SER A 308 -15.54 -12.57 10.38
CA SER A 308 -15.02 -12.83 9.03
C SER A 308 -14.42 -11.59 8.36
N SER A 309 -14.73 -10.39 8.89
CA SER A 309 -14.40 -9.09 8.30
C SER A 309 -14.83 -8.98 6.83
N LYS A 310 -15.94 -9.64 6.48
CA LYS A 310 -16.51 -9.64 5.13
C LYS A 310 -17.67 -8.68 5.05
N SER A 311 -17.76 -8.02 3.92
CA SER A 311 -18.90 -7.19 3.56
C SER A 311 -20.10 -8.05 3.13
N ILE A 312 -21.29 -7.47 3.28
CA ILE A 312 -22.52 -7.93 2.63
C ILE A 312 -22.95 -6.91 1.57
N THR A 313 -23.78 -7.35 0.63
CA THR A 313 -24.37 -6.46 -0.39
C THR A 313 -25.55 -5.68 0.18
N SER A 314 -25.92 -4.56 -0.45
CA SER A 314 -27.14 -3.81 -0.11
C SER A 314 -28.41 -4.66 -0.10
N GLU A 315 -28.51 -5.65 -0.99
CA GLU A 315 -29.65 -6.55 -1.14
C GLU A 315 -29.81 -7.45 0.08
N GLU A 316 -28.73 -8.14 0.47
CA GLU A 316 -28.67 -8.90 1.73
C GLU A 316 -28.87 -7.96 2.94
N GLY A 317 -28.29 -6.76 2.89
CA GLY A 317 -28.48 -5.74 3.91
C GLY A 317 -29.95 -5.32 4.06
N LYS A 318 -30.72 -5.27 2.98
CA LYS A 318 -32.16 -4.95 3.03
C LYS A 318 -32.97 -6.08 3.64
N GLU A 319 -32.69 -7.33 3.24
CA GLU A 319 -33.33 -8.52 3.83
C GLU A 319 -33.08 -8.61 5.33
N LEU A 320 -31.86 -8.28 5.77
CA LEU A 320 -31.47 -8.27 7.19
C LEU A 320 -31.94 -7.02 7.93
N GLY A 321 -32.39 -5.97 7.25
CA GLY A 321 -32.79 -4.67 7.79
C GLY A 321 -31.64 -3.76 8.26
N LEU A 322 -30.45 -3.94 7.69
CA LEU A 322 -29.38 -2.94 7.71
C LEU A 322 -29.67 -1.79 6.73
N ILE A 323 -30.30 -2.09 5.59
CA ILE A 323 -30.71 -1.11 4.58
C ILE A 323 -32.23 -1.00 4.56
N ASP A 324 -32.75 0.23 4.55
CA ASP A 324 -34.18 0.50 4.59
C ASP A 324 -34.79 0.48 3.17
N ALA A 325 -34.07 1.02 2.17
CA ALA A 325 -34.46 0.93 0.76
C ALA A 325 -33.28 0.87 -0.20
N ILE A 326 -33.54 0.30 -1.39
CA ILE A 326 -32.58 0.23 -2.49
C ILE A 326 -33.18 0.93 -3.71
N VAL A 327 -32.44 1.87 -4.30
CA VAL A 327 -32.88 2.71 -5.42
C VAL A 327 -31.76 2.94 -6.43
N SER A 328 -32.06 3.44 -7.64
CA SER A 328 -31.01 3.72 -8.62
C SER A 328 -30.07 4.84 -8.15
N SER A 329 -28.90 4.97 -8.78
CA SER A 329 -27.95 6.03 -8.44
C SER A 329 -28.53 7.42 -8.69
N GLU A 330 -29.37 7.56 -9.70
CA GLU A 330 -29.99 8.82 -10.12
C GLU A 330 -31.07 9.28 -9.14
N GLU A 331 -31.75 8.32 -8.49
CA GLU A 331 -32.85 8.59 -7.55
C GLU A 331 -32.39 8.72 -6.09
N LEU A 332 -31.16 8.29 -5.78
CA LEU A 332 -30.66 8.12 -4.42
C LEU A 332 -30.87 9.35 -3.52
N LEU A 333 -30.40 10.53 -3.96
CA LEU A 333 -30.51 11.76 -3.17
C LEU A 333 -31.96 12.22 -3.03
N THR A 334 -32.75 12.13 -4.11
CA THR A 334 -34.16 12.52 -4.09
C THR A 334 -34.94 11.67 -3.09
N VAL A 335 -34.77 10.35 -3.14
CA VAL A 335 -35.46 9.43 -2.23
C VAL A 335 -34.98 9.60 -0.79
N ALA A 336 -33.68 9.78 -0.55
CA ALA A 336 -33.16 10.03 0.80
C ALA A 336 -33.72 11.31 1.42
N ARG A 337 -33.90 12.38 0.63
CA ARG A 337 -34.50 13.65 1.07
C ARG A 337 -35.98 13.47 1.40
N CYS A 338 -36.74 12.80 0.54
CA CYS A 338 -38.15 12.49 0.80
C CYS A 338 -38.30 11.66 2.08
N TRP A 339 -37.45 10.63 2.26
CA TRP A 339 -37.45 9.80 3.46
C TRP A 339 -37.15 10.60 4.73
N ALA A 340 -36.19 11.53 4.66
CA ALA A 340 -35.84 12.39 5.78
C ALA A 340 -37.03 13.27 6.22
N LEU A 341 -37.80 13.81 5.26
CA LEU A 341 -39.03 14.56 5.53
C LEU A 341 -40.15 13.68 6.06
N ASP A 342 -40.31 12.47 5.51
CA ASP A 342 -41.29 11.51 6.00
C ASP A 342 -41.05 11.14 7.48
N ILE A 343 -39.79 11.10 7.94
CA ILE A 343 -39.48 10.91 9.36
C ILE A 343 -39.94 12.11 10.19
N VAL A 344 -39.68 13.34 9.73
CA VAL A 344 -40.11 14.58 10.41
C VAL A 344 -41.64 14.64 10.53
N GLU A 345 -42.36 14.19 9.50
CA GLU A 345 -43.82 14.19 9.45
C GLU A 345 -44.45 12.96 10.12
N GLY A 346 -43.64 12.05 10.67
CA GLY A 346 -44.10 10.83 11.35
C GLY A 346 -44.66 9.76 10.42
N ARG A 347 -44.44 9.87 9.09
CA ARG A 347 -44.80 8.85 8.10
C ARG A 347 -43.81 7.69 8.05
N GLN A 348 -42.58 7.93 8.47
CA GLN A 348 -41.54 6.91 8.65
C GLN A 348 -41.01 6.95 10.10
N PRO A 349 -40.56 5.81 10.66
CA PRO A 349 -40.05 5.79 12.02
C PRO A 349 -38.70 6.52 12.12
N ASN A 350 -38.53 7.35 13.15
CA ASN A 350 -37.21 7.86 13.54
C ASN A 350 -36.47 6.79 14.33
N CYS A 351 -35.67 5.97 13.65
CA CYS A 351 -34.98 4.85 14.27
C CYS A 351 -33.69 5.29 14.97
N ASN A 352 -33.56 4.97 16.27
CA ASN A 352 -32.30 5.03 16.99
C ASN A 352 -31.71 3.61 17.06
N SER A 353 -30.71 3.33 16.22
CA SER A 353 -30.12 1.99 16.06
C SER A 353 -29.55 1.44 17.37
N LEU A 354 -28.96 2.30 18.21
CA LEU A 354 -28.37 1.90 19.49
C LEU A 354 -29.39 1.45 20.54
N GLN A 355 -30.63 1.93 20.46
CA GLN A 355 -31.73 1.57 21.38
C GLN A 355 -32.55 0.37 20.91
N LYS A 356 -32.36 -0.12 19.67
CA LYS A 356 -33.07 -1.31 19.18
C LYS A 356 -32.66 -2.56 19.94
N THR A 357 -33.64 -3.43 20.18
CA THR A 357 -33.45 -4.75 20.83
C THR A 357 -34.21 -5.87 20.12
N ASP A 358 -35.09 -5.54 19.17
CA ASP A 358 -35.99 -6.47 18.48
C ASP A 358 -35.29 -7.61 17.73
N LYS A 359 -34.03 -7.42 17.35
CA LYS A 359 -33.23 -8.40 16.59
C LYS A 359 -32.13 -9.08 17.40
N LEU A 360 -31.89 -8.68 18.64
CA LEU A 360 -30.85 -9.30 19.47
C LEU A 360 -31.22 -10.73 19.88
N GLY A 361 -32.50 -11.11 19.78
CA GLY A 361 -33.01 -12.36 20.36
C GLY A 361 -33.04 -12.29 21.88
N THR A 362 -33.22 -13.44 22.53
CA THR A 362 -33.10 -13.51 23.99
C THR A 362 -31.63 -13.32 24.41
N GLN A 363 -31.42 -12.83 25.64
CA GLN A 363 -30.07 -12.67 26.17
C GLN A 363 -29.30 -14.00 26.16
N ASP A 364 -29.94 -15.10 26.56
CA ASP A 364 -29.30 -16.43 26.61
C ASP A 364 -28.87 -16.93 25.23
N GLU A 365 -29.72 -16.77 24.20
CA GLU A 365 -29.37 -17.14 22.81
C GLU A 365 -28.17 -16.33 22.30
N SER A 366 -28.16 -15.03 22.56
CA SER A 366 -27.06 -14.14 22.19
C SER A 366 -25.75 -14.53 22.88
N LEU A 367 -25.80 -14.83 24.18
CA LEU A 367 -24.61 -15.25 24.94
C LEU A 367 -24.06 -16.60 24.46
N GLU A 368 -24.92 -17.53 24.05
CA GLU A 368 -24.48 -18.82 23.50
C GLU A 368 -23.79 -18.66 22.14
N ILE A 369 -24.29 -17.77 21.28
CA ILE A 369 -23.63 -17.41 20.02
C ILE A 369 -22.21 -16.87 20.29
N LEU A 370 -22.08 -15.94 21.24
CA LEU A 370 -20.78 -15.35 21.62
C LEU A 370 -19.85 -16.39 22.23
N ARG A 371 -20.34 -17.28 23.09
CA ARG A 371 -19.58 -18.40 23.67
C ARG A 371 -19.04 -19.33 22.58
N SER A 372 -19.89 -19.71 21.62
CA SER A 372 -19.51 -20.51 20.45
C SER A 372 -18.50 -19.80 19.55
N ALA A 373 -18.59 -18.47 19.42
CA ALA A 373 -17.61 -17.68 18.69
C ALA A 373 -16.25 -17.64 19.40
N ARG A 374 -16.20 -17.46 20.72
CA ARG A 374 -14.95 -17.47 21.51
C ARG A 374 -14.18 -18.78 21.42
N GLN A 375 -14.86 -19.91 21.27
CA GLN A 375 -14.20 -21.20 21.05
C GLN A 375 -13.52 -21.30 19.69
N ARG A 376 -14.02 -20.56 18.68
CA ARG A 376 -13.47 -20.55 17.31
C ARG A 376 -12.40 -19.48 17.11
N TYR A 377 -12.56 -18.32 17.75
CA TYR A 377 -11.70 -17.16 17.58
C TYR A 377 -10.90 -16.89 18.86
N THR A 378 -9.69 -17.44 18.91
CA THR A 378 -8.81 -17.39 20.09
C THR A 378 -7.85 -16.20 20.10
N VAL A 379 -7.73 -15.49 18.98
CA VAL A 379 -6.84 -14.33 18.83
C VAL A 379 -7.34 -13.16 19.72
N PRO A 380 -6.47 -12.44 20.46
CA PRO A 380 -6.89 -11.51 21.51
C PRO A 380 -7.88 -10.41 21.09
N HIS A 381 -7.65 -9.72 19.97
CA HIS A 381 -8.53 -8.63 19.53
C HIS A 381 -9.90 -9.13 19.02
N TYR A 382 -9.97 -10.35 18.47
CA TYR A 382 -11.26 -10.99 18.14
C TYR A 382 -12.06 -11.27 19.41
N ARG A 383 -11.42 -11.80 20.45
CA ARG A 383 -12.07 -12.04 21.74
C ARG A 383 -12.52 -10.74 22.40
N ALA A 384 -11.67 -9.70 22.37
CA ALA A 384 -12.02 -8.38 22.87
C ALA A 384 -13.26 -7.81 22.17
N CYS A 385 -13.38 -7.99 20.85
CA CYS A 385 -14.58 -7.60 20.10
C CYS A 385 -15.84 -8.30 20.63
N LEU A 386 -15.78 -9.62 20.86
CA LEU A 386 -16.90 -10.39 21.40
C LEU A 386 -17.27 -9.93 22.82
N ASP A 387 -16.28 -9.61 23.65
CA ASP A 387 -16.48 -9.12 25.03
C ASP A 387 -17.09 -7.72 25.08
N VAL A 388 -16.85 -6.90 24.05
CA VAL A 388 -17.47 -5.57 23.86
C VAL A 388 -18.92 -5.71 23.37
N ILE A 389 -19.20 -6.65 22.45
CA ILE A 389 -20.57 -6.95 22.01
C ILE A 389 -21.41 -7.45 23.21
N GLU A 390 -20.85 -8.37 24.00
CA GLU A 390 -21.51 -8.91 25.19
C GLU A 390 -21.91 -7.82 26.18
N GLU A 391 -21.02 -6.85 26.44
CA GLU A 391 -21.31 -5.71 27.32
C GLU A 391 -22.56 -4.97 26.88
N GLY A 392 -22.67 -4.67 25.59
CA GLY A 392 -23.82 -3.95 25.09
C GLY A 392 -25.11 -4.74 25.11
N ILE A 393 -25.04 -6.07 25.07
CA ILE A 393 -26.21 -6.95 25.19
C ILE A 393 -26.68 -7.01 26.66
N ILE A 394 -25.76 -7.13 27.61
CA ILE A 394 -26.07 -7.26 29.04
C ILE A 394 -26.44 -5.90 29.67
N SER A 395 -25.60 -4.89 29.43
CA SER A 395 -25.63 -3.59 30.13
C SER A 395 -26.24 -2.47 29.28
N GLY A 396 -26.66 -2.76 28.06
CA GLY A 396 -27.26 -1.81 27.12
C GLY A 396 -26.26 -1.15 26.17
N GLY A 397 -26.76 -0.67 25.03
CA GLY A 397 -25.94 -0.26 23.88
C GLY A 397 -24.94 0.86 24.20
N TYR A 398 -25.34 1.84 25.00
CA TYR A 398 -24.44 2.94 25.40
C TYR A 398 -23.28 2.46 26.27
N SER A 399 -23.53 1.54 27.21
CA SER A 399 -22.45 0.89 27.99
C SER A 399 -21.46 0.18 27.07
N GLY A 400 -21.99 -0.54 26.07
CA GLY A 400 -21.20 -1.19 25.03
C GLY A 400 -20.32 -0.21 24.24
N VAL A 401 -20.84 0.96 23.84
CA VAL A 401 -20.06 1.99 23.11
C VAL A 401 -18.93 2.56 23.98
N LEU A 402 -19.17 2.79 25.27
CA LEU A 402 -18.11 3.25 26.18
C LEU A 402 -17.00 2.21 26.33
N LYS A 403 -17.36 0.93 26.43
CA LYS A 403 -16.38 -0.16 26.48
C LYS A 403 -15.65 -0.33 25.15
N GLU A 404 -16.35 -0.17 24.03
CA GLU A 404 -15.78 -0.20 22.69
C GLU A 404 -14.68 0.86 22.53
N ASP A 405 -14.96 2.13 22.83
CA ASP A 405 -13.99 3.22 22.73
C ASP A 405 -12.73 2.95 23.59
N LYS A 406 -12.92 2.47 24.82
CA LYS A 406 -11.82 2.10 25.71
C LYS A 406 -10.97 0.98 25.11
N VAL A 407 -11.60 -0.13 24.71
CA VAL A 407 -10.90 -1.31 24.17
C VAL A 407 -10.23 -1.00 22.84
N PHE A 408 -10.83 -0.19 21.98
CA PHE A 408 -10.23 0.30 20.75
C PHE A 408 -8.91 1.03 21.01
N LYS A 409 -8.90 1.97 21.95
CA LYS A 409 -7.71 2.75 22.35
C LYS A 409 -6.61 1.88 22.97
N GLU A 410 -6.96 0.78 23.65
CA GLU A 410 -6.00 -0.19 24.15
C GLU A 410 -5.38 -1.03 23.00
N LEU A 411 -6.22 -1.52 22.09
CA LEU A 411 -5.79 -2.40 20.99
C LEU A 411 -4.95 -1.69 19.94
N VAL A 412 -5.25 -0.42 19.64
CA VAL A 412 -4.54 0.35 18.61
C VAL A 412 -3.03 0.45 18.91
N LEU A 413 -2.61 0.43 20.18
CA LEU A 413 -1.18 0.48 20.52
C LEU A 413 -0.48 -0.90 20.54
N SER A 414 -1.24 -1.98 20.40
CA SER A 414 -0.72 -3.33 20.48
C SER A 414 0.25 -3.65 19.33
N ASN A 415 1.23 -4.53 19.59
CA ASN A 415 2.13 -5.01 18.54
C ASN A 415 1.38 -5.74 17.42
N THR A 416 0.26 -6.39 17.74
CA THR A 416 -0.61 -7.04 16.75
C THR A 416 -1.24 -6.02 15.80
N ALA A 417 -1.78 -4.91 16.30
CA ALA A 417 -2.32 -3.84 15.46
C ALA A 417 -1.22 -3.21 14.58
N LYS A 418 -0.04 -2.97 15.15
CA LYS A 418 1.13 -2.47 14.39
C LYS A 418 1.54 -3.42 13.27
N GLY A 419 1.65 -4.72 13.55
CA GLY A 419 2.02 -5.75 12.58
C GLY A 419 0.98 -5.88 11.46
N LEU A 420 -0.30 -6.03 11.81
CA LEU A 420 -1.37 -6.17 10.82
C LEU A 420 -1.53 -4.91 9.95
N LEU A 421 -1.37 -3.72 10.54
CA LEU A 421 -1.39 -2.47 9.78
C LEU A 421 -0.20 -2.40 8.80
N HIS A 422 1.00 -2.78 9.25
CA HIS A 422 2.18 -2.86 8.39
C HIS A 422 1.94 -3.79 7.21
N VAL A 423 1.41 -5.00 7.42
CA VAL A 423 1.07 -5.94 6.34
C VAL A 423 0.08 -5.32 5.36
N PHE A 424 -0.98 -4.66 5.86
CA PHE A 424 -1.96 -4.00 5.00
C PHE A 424 -1.34 -2.92 4.10
N LEU A 425 -0.48 -2.08 4.66
CA LEU A 425 0.21 -1.02 3.92
C LEU A 425 1.24 -1.59 2.94
N ALA A 426 2.04 -2.56 3.40
CA ALA A 426 3.03 -3.25 2.60
C ALA A 426 2.40 -3.95 1.39
N GLU A 427 1.27 -4.63 1.58
CA GLU A 427 0.53 -5.31 0.50
C GLU A 427 0.07 -4.31 -0.57
N ARG A 428 -0.44 -3.14 -0.17
CA ARG A 428 -0.81 -2.07 -1.11
C ARG A 428 0.39 -1.48 -1.84
N ALA A 429 1.54 -1.42 -1.18
CA ALA A 429 2.79 -0.91 -1.74
C ALA A 429 3.36 -1.81 -2.84
N THR A 430 3.11 -3.13 -2.79
CA THR A 430 3.63 -4.09 -3.79
C THR A 430 3.24 -3.78 -5.23
N SER A 431 2.08 -3.15 -5.44
CA SER A 431 1.61 -2.73 -6.76
C SER A 431 2.31 -1.46 -7.28
N LYS A 432 3.14 -0.80 -6.48
CA LYS A 432 3.86 0.44 -6.82
C LYS A 432 5.33 0.15 -7.05
N VAL A 433 5.66 -0.20 -8.29
CA VAL A 433 7.02 -0.53 -8.73
C VAL A 433 7.65 0.67 -9.44
N PRO A 434 8.75 1.23 -8.91
CA PRO A 434 9.48 2.35 -9.54
C PRO A 434 10.03 1.97 -10.92
N GLY A 435 10.00 2.92 -11.86
CA GLY A 435 10.38 2.72 -13.27
C GLY A 435 9.41 1.82 -14.06
N VAL A 436 8.25 1.49 -13.51
CA VAL A 436 7.28 0.55 -14.13
C VAL A 436 5.86 1.09 -14.01
N THR A 437 5.38 1.30 -12.78
CA THR A 437 3.99 1.73 -12.54
C THR A 437 3.83 3.25 -12.50
N ASP A 438 4.93 3.98 -12.35
CA ASP A 438 5.05 5.43 -12.26
C ASP A 438 5.33 6.11 -13.61
N VAL A 439 5.63 5.33 -14.66
CA VAL A 439 5.93 5.84 -16.02
C VAL A 439 4.69 6.03 -16.91
N GLY A 440 3.49 5.90 -16.35
CA GLY A 440 2.22 6.19 -17.06
C GLY A 440 1.77 5.14 -18.07
N LEU A 441 2.32 3.92 -18.02
CA LEU A 441 1.92 2.81 -18.89
C LEU A 441 0.49 2.33 -18.57
N LYS A 442 -0.25 1.99 -19.62
CA LYS A 442 -1.60 1.44 -19.50
C LYS A 442 -1.53 -0.09 -19.62
N PRO A 443 -2.06 -0.86 -18.65
CA PRO A 443 -2.09 -2.31 -18.77
C PRO A 443 -2.90 -2.77 -19.99
N ARG A 444 -2.34 -3.68 -20.78
CA ARG A 444 -3.03 -4.43 -21.84
C ARG A 444 -3.97 -5.45 -21.19
N ARG A 445 -5.03 -5.81 -21.91
CA ARG A 445 -6.01 -6.80 -21.44
C ARG A 445 -5.52 -8.20 -21.77
N ILE A 446 -5.57 -9.10 -20.80
CA ILE A 446 -5.24 -10.53 -20.95
C ILE A 446 -6.55 -11.30 -20.77
N GLU A 447 -7.05 -11.90 -21.85
CA GLU A 447 -8.33 -12.62 -21.88
C GLU A 447 -8.15 -14.12 -22.14
N LYS A 448 -7.09 -14.50 -22.88
CA LYS A 448 -6.79 -15.87 -23.25
C LYS A 448 -5.35 -16.22 -22.90
N VAL A 449 -5.17 -17.25 -22.07
CA VAL A 449 -3.87 -17.69 -21.57
C VAL A 449 -3.63 -19.15 -21.93
N ALA A 450 -2.44 -19.48 -22.43
CA ALA A 450 -2.01 -20.86 -22.54
C ALA A 450 -1.28 -21.30 -21.27
N VAL A 451 -1.52 -22.53 -20.82
CA VAL A 451 -0.76 -23.18 -19.74
C VAL A 451 -0.11 -24.42 -20.32
N ILE A 452 1.23 -24.50 -20.25
CA ILE A 452 2.00 -25.62 -20.79
C ILE A 452 2.42 -26.54 -19.64
N GLY A 453 1.96 -27.79 -19.68
CA GLY A 453 2.11 -28.76 -18.61
C GLY A 453 0.89 -28.76 -17.69
N GLY A 454 0.25 -29.91 -17.54
CA GLY A 454 -1.01 -30.12 -16.85
C GLY A 454 -0.90 -30.79 -15.48
N GLY A 455 0.31 -30.88 -14.93
CA GLY A 455 0.57 -31.44 -13.60
C GLY A 455 -0.06 -30.63 -12.46
N LEU A 456 0.46 -30.83 -11.23
CA LEU A 456 -0.08 -30.19 -10.03
C LEU A 456 -0.14 -28.65 -10.14
N MET A 457 0.95 -28.03 -10.61
CA MET A 457 1.01 -26.58 -10.78
C MET A 457 0.15 -26.10 -11.95
N GLY A 458 0.31 -26.71 -13.13
CA GLY A 458 -0.44 -26.33 -14.33
C GLY A 458 -1.95 -26.39 -14.16
N SER A 459 -2.48 -27.49 -13.61
CA SER A 459 -3.92 -27.62 -13.30
C SER A 459 -4.38 -26.59 -12.27
N GLY A 460 -3.56 -26.28 -11.25
CA GLY A 460 -3.85 -25.23 -10.28
C GLY A 460 -3.86 -23.82 -10.88
N ILE A 461 -2.93 -23.52 -11.79
CA ILE A 461 -2.84 -22.25 -12.51
C ILE A 461 -4.04 -22.09 -13.44
N ALA A 462 -4.34 -23.12 -14.24
CA ALA A 462 -5.52 -23.15 -15.11
C ALA A 462 -6.81 -22.90 -14.31
N THR A 463 -6.95 -23.56 -13.15
CA THR A 463 -8.08 -23.36 -12.23
C THR A 463 -8.19 -21.89 -11.76
N ALA A 464 -7.07 -21.27 -11.37
CA ALA A 464 -7.06 -19.89 -10.89
C ALA A 464 -7.49 -18.89 -11.98
N LEU A 465 -7.05 -19.12 -13.22
CA LEU A 465 -7.39 -18.31 -14.39
C LEU A 465 -8.89 -18.42 -14.74
N ILE A 466 -9.43 -19.63 -14.90
CA ILE A 466 -10.83 -19.82 -15.33
C ILE A 466 -11.85 -19.35 -14.27
N ILE A 467 -11.56 -19.50 -12.96
CA ILE A 467 -12.41 -18.95 -11.88
C ILE A 467 -12.53 -17.43 -12.00
N SER A 468 -11.49 -16.79 -12.54
CA SER A 468 -11.43 -15.34 -12.76
C SER A 468 -11.93 -14.94 -14.16
N ASN A 469 -12.63 -15.86 -14.86
CA ASN A 469 -13.22 -15.66 -16.18
C ASN A 469 -12.20 -15.35 -17.29
N ILE A 470 -11.03 -16.00 -17.22
CA ILE A 470 -10.00 -15.98 -18.27
C ILE A 470 -10.04 -17.32 -19.02
N SER A 471 -10.02 -17.26 -20.34
CA SER A 471 -10.02 -18.47 -21.19
C SER A 471 -8.66 -19.14 -21.14
N VAL A 472 -8.61 -20.46 -21.00
CA VAL A 472 -7.37 -21.22 -20.86
C VAL A 472 -7.23 -22.27 -21.95
N VAL A 473 -6.07 -22.28 -22.62
CA VAL A 473 -5.63 -23.39 -23.48
C VAL A 473 -4.60 -24.21 -22.71
N LEU A 474 -4.95 -25.43 -22.31
CA LEU A 474 -4.08 -26.32 -21.55
C LEU A 474 -3.38 -27.30 -22.49
N LYS A 475 -2.07 -27.12 -22.66
CA LYS A 475 -1.25 -27.94 -23.55
C LYS A 475 -0.51 -29.03 -22.79
N GLU A 476 -0.62 -30.26 -23.27
CA GLU A 476 0.12 -31.43 -22.75
C GLU A 476 0.90 -32.16 -23.84
N ILE A 477 1.78 -33.08 -23.45
CA ILE A 477 2.60 -33.87 -24.39
C ILE A 477 1.85 -35.06 -25.01
N ASN A 478 0.81 -35.56 -24.34
CA ASN A 478 0.00 -36.66 -24.84
C ASN A 478 -1.43 -36.63 -24.26
N HIS A 479 -2.33 -37.41 -24.87
CA HIS A 479 -3.73 -37.47 -24.46
C HIS A 479 -3.94 -37.96 -23.02
N GLU A 480 -3.12 -38.88 -22.51
CA GLU A 480 -3.27 -39.43 -21.16
C GLU A 480 -3.04 -38.35 -20.09
N TYR A 481 -1.93 -37.60 -20.21
CA TYR A 481 -1.63 -36.49 -19.30
C TYR A 481 -2.64 -35.36 -19.46
N LEU A 482 -3.10 -35.09 -20.68
CA LEU A 482 -4.13 -34.07 -20.92
C LEU A 482 -5.44 -34.40 -20.19
N LEU A 483 -5.92 -35.64 -20.30
CA LEU A 483 -7.13 -36.09 -19.61
C LEU A 483 -6.99 -36.01 -18.09
N LYS A 484 -5.83 -36.43 -17.56
CA LYS A 484 -5.52 -36.30 -16.12
C LYS A 484 -5.56 -34.83 -15.68
N ALA A 485 -4.95 -33.94 -16.45
CA ALA A 485 -4.89 -32.52 -16.14
C ALA A 485 -6.27 -31.85 -16.13
N VAL A 486 -7.09 -32.12 -17.14
CA VAL A 486 -8.48 -31.62 -17.23
C VAL A 486 -9.29 -32.12 -16.03
N LYS A 487 -9.17 -33.42 -15.70
CA LYS A 487 -9.83 -33.99 -14.51
C LYS A 487 -9.39 -33.32 -13.21
N SER A 488 -8.10 -33.03 -13.04
CA SER A 488 -7.61 -32.31 -11.86
C SER A 488 -8.19 -30.88 -11.77
N VAL A 489 -8.38 -30.19 -12.89
CA VAL A 489 -9.06 -28.88 -12.91
C VAL A 489 -10.53 -29.02 -12.49
N GLU A 490 -11.24 -30.02 -13.00
CA GLU A 490 -12.63 -30.33 -12.61
C GLU A 490 -12.76 -30.63 -11.10
N GLU A 491 -11.86 -31.46 -10.55
CA GLU A 491 -11.83 -31.79 -9.12
C GLU A 491 -11.59 -30.55 -8.25
N ASN A 492 -10.67 -29.67 -8.66
CA ASN A 492 -10.43 -28.41 -7.97
C ASN A 492 -11.70 -27.53 -7.94
N LEU A 493 -12.38 -27.38 -9.08
CA LEU A 493 -13.62 -26.60 -9.18
C LEU A 493 -14.76 -27.22 -8.37
N GLN A 494 -14.89 -28.54 -8.37
CA GLN A 494 -15.86 -29.25 -7.56
C GLN A 494 -15.62 -28.98 -6.06
N GLY A 495 -14.36 -28.85 -5.64
CA GLY A 495 -13.99 -28.40 -4.30
C GLY A 495 -14.55 -27.02 -3.92
N PHE A 496 -14.68 -26.09 -4.86
CA PHE A 496 -15.34 -24.80 -4.63
C PHE A 496 -16.85 -24.93 -4.50
N VAL A 497 -17.49 -25.85 -5.23
CA VAL A 497 -18.93 -26.14 -5.10
C VAL A 497 -19.24 -26.75 -3.75
N THR A 498 -18.48 -27.76 -3.31
CA THR A 498 -18.65 -28.39 -2.00
C THR A 498 -18.46 -27.40 -0.85
N ARG A 499 -17.67 -26.35 -1.05
CA ARG A 499 -17.47 -25.25 -0.09
C ARG A 499 -18.49 -24.10 -0.23
N GLY A 500 -19.51 -24.25 -1.07
CA GLY A 500 -20.54 -23.23 -1.31
C GLY A 500 -20.05 -21.97 -2.02
N LYS A 501 -18.84 -21.97 -2.60
CA LYS A 501 -18.26 -20.82 -3.31
C LYS A 501 -18.68 -20.73 -4.78
N LEU A 502 -19.15 -21.83 -5.37
CA LEU A 502 -19.69 -21.92 -6.72
C LEU A 502 -20.97 -22.75 -6.71
N ASN A 503 -21.89 -22.47 -7.65
CA ASN A 503 -23.03 -23.34 -7.92
C ASN A 503 -22.78 -24.18 -9.19
N GLN A 504 -23.62 -25.18 -9.43
CA GLN A 504 -23.45 -26.12 -10.55
C GLN A 504 -23.52 -25.45 -11.93
N GLU A 505 -24.38 -24.45 -12.11
CA GLU A 505 -24.47 -23.71 -13.37
C GLU A 505 -23.21 -22.90 -13.66
N LYS A 506 -22.69 -22.18 -12.65
CA LYS A 506 -21.42 -21.46 -12.76
C LYS A 506 -20.27 -22.40 -13.02
N LEU A 507 -20.23 -23.59 -12.40
CA LEU A 507 -19.19 -24.60 -12.65
C LEU A 507 -19.13 -25.00 -14.12
N LYS A 508 -20.27 -25.32 -14.75
CA LYS A 508 -20.31 -25.68 -16.18
C LYS A 508 -19.81 -24.54 -17.07
N ARG A 509 -20.24 -23.30 -16.80
CA ARG A 509 -19.76 -22.12 -17.51
C ARG A 509 -18.26 -21.91 -17.34
N THR A 510 -17.74 -22.06 -16.12
CA THR A 510 -16.31 -21.93 -15.84
C THR A 510 -15.48 -23.00 -16.54
N LEU A 511 -15.95 -24.25 -16.59
CA LEU A 511 -15.28 -25.33 -17.31
C LEU A 511 -15.26 -25.10 -18.83
N SER A 512 -16.29 -24.47 -19.39
CA SER A 512 -16.30 -24.15 -20.83
C SER A 512 -15.20 -23.19 -21.29
N LEU A 513 -14.53 -22.50 -20.33
CA LEU A 513 -13.38 -21.65 -20.60
C LEU A 513 -12.07 -22.44 -20.77
N LEU A 514 -12.06 -23.74 -20.45
CA LEU A 514 -10.88 -24.60 -20.57
C LEU A 514 -10.92 -25.40 -21.88
N LYS A 515 -9.91 -25.24 -22.73
CA LYS A 515 -9.66 -26.06 -23.92
C LYS A 515 -8.36 -26.84 -23.74
N GLY A 516 -8.42 -28.17 -23.80
CA GLY A 516 -7.23 -29.02 -23.84
C GLY A 516 -6.67 -29.16 -25.26
N THR A 517 -5.34 -29.22 -25.41
CA THR A 517 -4.67 -29.45 -26.70
C THR A 517 -3.34 -30.18 -26.55
N LEU A 518 -2.85 -30.75 -27.66
CA LEU A 518 -1.49 -31.28 -27.80
C LEU A 518 -0.61 -30.39 -28.71
N ASP A 519 -1.25 -29.57 -29.55
CA ASP A 519 -0.62 -28.85 -30.65
C ASP A 519 -0.28 -27.42 -30.25
N PHE A 520 0.93 -26.96 -30.62
CA PHE A 520 1.32 -25.56 -30.38
C PHE A 520 0.51 -24.58 -31.23
N GLU A 521 0.01 -24.97 -32.41
CA GLU A 521 -0.79 -24.12 -33.30
C GLU A 521 -2.05 -23.54 -32.64
N ASP A 522 -2.60 -24.23 -31.64
CA ASP A 522 -3.75 -23.75 -30.85
C ASP A 522 -3.42 -22.54 -29.96
N LEU A 523 -2.13 -22.20 -29.80
CA LEU A 523 -1.63 -21.10 -28.99
C LEU A 523 -1.47 -19.79 -29.78
N LYS A 524 -1.66 -19.80 -31.11
CA LYS A 524 -1.40 -18.62 -31.97
C LYS A 524 -2.11 -17.32 -31.52
N ASP A 525 -3.32 -17.44 -30.98
CA ASP A 525 -4.19 -16.30 -30.60
C ASP A 525 -4.24 -16.06 -29.08
N VAL A 526 -3.25 -16.52 -28.30
CA VAL A 526 -3.20 -16.28 -26.85
C VAL A 526 -2.45 -14.99 -26.53
N ASP A 527 -2.88 -14.31 -25.46
CA ASP A 527 -2.26 -13.07 -24.99
C ASP A 527 -1.02 -13.34 -24.12
N MET A 528 -0.99 -14.52 -23.48
CA MET A 528 0.05 -14.93 -22.56
C MET A 528 0.20 -16.45 -22.53
N VAL A 529 1.43 -16.94 -22.38
CA VAL A 529 1.76 -18.34 -22.12
C VAL A 529 2.37 -18.45 -20.72
N ILE A 530 1.94 -19.44 -19.93
CA ILE A 530 2.55 -19.80 -18.65
C ILE A 530 3.08 -21.23 -18.75
N GLU A 531 4.40 -21.36 -18.73
CA GLU A 531 5.11 -22.64 -18.71
C GLU A 531 5.19 -23.20 -17.28
N ALA A 532 4.69 -24.42 -17.08
CA ALA A 532 4.62 -25.13 -15.79
C ALA A 532 5.04 -26.61 -15.90
N VAL A 533 6.07 -26.89 -16.70
CA VAL A 533 6.71 -28.20 -16.85
C VAL A 533 7.87 -28.37 -15.85
N ASN A 534 8.40 -29.60 -15.80
CA ASN A 534 9.49 -29.99 -14.90
C ASN A 534 10.72 -29.06 -14.99
N GLU A 535 11.50 -29.00 -13.91
CA GLU A 535 12.74 -28.21 -13.82
C GLU A 535 13.88 -28.82 -14.66
N ASN A 536 13.78 -28.65 -15.98
CA ASN A 536 14.80 -29.05 -16.95
C ASN A 536 15.07 -27.90 -17.92
N VAL A 537 16.31 -27.41 -17.91
CA VAL A 537 16.74 -26.26 -18.72
C VAL A 537 16.51 -26.48 -20.22
N CYS A 538 16.95 -27.61 -20.76
CA CYS A 538 16.86 -27.89 -22.19
C CYS A 538 15.40 -27.96 -22.66
N LEU A 539 14.54 -28.61 -21.87
CA LEU A 539 13.10 -28.70 -22.15
C LEU A 539 12.46 -27.30 -22.14
N LYS A 540 12.70 -26.50 -21.09
CA LYS A 540 12.14 -25.14 -21.01
C LYS A 540 12.63 -24.25 -22.16
N GLN A 541 13.92 -24.31 -22.51
CA GLN A 541 14.45 -23.58 -23.67
C GLN A 541 13.75 -24.00 -24.98
N SER A 542 13.55 -25.29 -25.22
CA SER A 542 12.84 -25.76 -26.42
C SER A 542 11.39 -25.28 -26.47
N ILE A 543 10.69 -25.29 -25.34
CA ILE A 543 9.32 -24.77 -25.25
C ILE A 543 9.29 -23.27 -25.59
N PHE A 544 10.24 -22.49 -25.08
CA PHE A 544 10.31 -21.05 -25.35
C PHE A 544 10.62 -20.74 -26.82
N GLU A 545 11.45 -21.55 -27.50
CA GLU A 545 11.64 -21.47 -28.95
C GLU A 545 10.35 -21.78 -29.73
N ASP A 546 9.59 -22.80 -29.31
CA ASP A 546 8.38 -23.22 -30.03
C ASP A 546 7.24 -22.21 -29.87
N ILE A 547 7.07 -21.61 -28.67
CA ILE A 547 6.08 -20.55 -28.46
C ILE A 547 6.49 -19.25 -29.17
N GLU A 548 7.79 -18.95 -29.31
CA GLU A 548 8.25 -17.80 -30.10
C GLU A 548 7.87 -17.92 -31.57
N LYS A 549 7.97 -19.12 -32.14
CA LYS A 549 7.59 -19.38 -33.54
C LYS A 549 6.08 -19.30 -33.76
N THR A 550 5.28 -19.63 -32.74
CA THR A 550 3.84 -19.86 -32.90
C THR A 550 2.98 -18.68 -32.45
N CYS A 551 3.34 -18.02 -31.35
CA CYS A 551 2.54 -16.94 -30.77
C CYS A 551 2.81 -15.60 -31.48
N THR A 552 1.83 -14.69 -31.45
CA THR A 552 2.00 -13.30 -31.94
C THR A 552 3.17 -12.59 -31.25
N SER A 553 3.69 -11.51 -31.84
CA SER A 553 4.76 -10.68 -31.26
C SER A 553 4.38 -9.94 -29.96
N GLU A 554 3.08 -9.84 -29.67
CA GLU A 554 2.57 -9.16 -28.46
C GLU A 554 2.40 -10.10 -27.26
N CYS A 555 2.34 -11.41 -27.50
CA CYS A 555 2.15 -12.45 -26.47
C CYS A 555 3.22 -12.41 -25.36
N ILE A 556 2.81 -12.49 -24.11
CA ILE A 556 3.74 -12.55 -22.96
C ILE A 556 4.19 -13.99 -22.74
N PHE A 557 5.48 -14.21 -22.45
CA PHE A 557 6.03 -15.52 -22.11
C PHE A 557 6.42 -15.59 -20.64
N ALA A 558 5.69 -16.38 -19.87
CA ALA A 558 5.93 -16.58 -18.45
C ALA A 558 6.40 -18.00 -18.14
N SER A 559 7.37 -18.13 -17.22
CA SER A 559 7.71 -19.42 -16.60
C SER A 559 7.29 -19.43 -15.13
N ASN A 560 6.71 -20.54 -14.67
CA ASN A 560 6.44 -20.84 -13.26
C ASN A 560 7.63 -21.55 -12.58
N THR A 561 8.82 -21.54 -13.18
CA THR A 561 10.03 -22.10 -12.53
C THR A 561 10.22 -21.53 -11.12
N SER A 562 10.80 -22.33 -10.22
CA SER A 562 11.08 -21.95 -8.83
C SER A 562 12.57 -21.75 -8.54
N THR A 563 13.46 -22.25 -9.40
CA THR A 563 14.91 -22.25 -9.17
C THR A 563 15.76 -21.87 -10.39
N ILE A 564 15.27 -22.04 -11.62
CA ILE A 564 16.04 -21.76 -12.83
C ILE A 564 15.97 -20.26 -13.16
N SER A 565 17.12 -19.64 -13.43
CA SER A 565 17.17 -18.24 -13.88
C SER A 565 16.47 -18.07 -15.24
N LEU A 566 15.67 -17.02 -15.36
CA LEU A 566 14.99 -16.66 -16.60
C LEU A 566 15.97 -16.31 -17.72
N ASP A 567 17.16 -15.82 -17.41
CA ASP A 567 18.20 -15.54 -18.41
C ASP A 567 18.67 -16.84 -19.09
N VAL A 568 18.67 -17.95 -18.35
CA VAL A 568 19.00 -19.27 -18.89
C VAL A 568 17.85 -19.77 -19.75
N ILE A 569 16.59 -19.61 -19.33
CA ILE A 569 15.41 -20.02 -20.11
C ILE A 569 15.31 -19.23 -21.41
N GLY A 570 15.50 -17.91 -21.35
CA GLY A 570 15.41 -16.99 -22.48
C GLY A 570 16.61 -17.01 -23.43
N LYS A 571 17.63 -17.84 -23.19
CA LYS A 571 18.88 -17.82 -23.97
C LYS A 571 18.72 -18.18 -25.43
N ARG A 572 17.72 -18.99 -25.78
CA ARG A 572 17.50 -19.49 -27.15
C ARG A 572 16.41 -18.76 -27.92
N THR A 573 15.93 -17.63 -27.39
CA THR A 573 14.85 -16.84 -27.97
C THR A 573 15.28 -15.38 -28.13
N SER A 574 14.76 -14.71 -29.15
CA SER A 574 14.99 -13.28 -29.39
C SER A 574 14.02 -12.38 -28.63
N SER A 575 12.92 -12.94 -28.13
CA SER A 575 11.81 -12.27 -27.46
C SER A 575 12.05 -12.00 -25.96
N GLN A 576 13.28 -11.67 -25.57
CA GLN A 576 13.64 -11.57 -24.15
C GLN A 576 12.93 -10.43 -23.39
N ASP A 577 12.49 -9.40 -24.12
CA ASP A 577 11.76 -8.26 -23.59
C ASP A 577 10.35 -8.60 -23.08
N ARG A 578 9.80 -9.72 -23.54
CA ARG A 578 8.47 -10.22 -23.16
C ARG A 578 8.49 -11.50 -22.34
N ILE A 579 9.68 -11.88 -21.84
CA ILE A 579 9.86 -12.98 -20.89
C ILE A 579 9.81 -12.44 -19.46
N LEU A 580 9.06 -13.13 -18.60
CA LEU A 580 9.11 -12.97 -17.14
C LEU A 580 8.92 -14.31 -16.43
N GLY A 581 9.13 -14.32 -15.12
CA GLY A 581 8.71 -15.40 -14.25
C GLY A 581 7.38 -15.02 -13.61
N MET A 582 6.42 -15.92 -13.66
CA MET A 582 5.18 -15.82 -12.91
C MET A 582 5.15 -17.01 -11.97
N HIS A 583 5.83 -16.89 -10.84
CA HIS A 583 5.99 -17.96 -9.87
C HIS A 583 4.79 -17.97 -8.92
N LEU A 584 3.89 -18.94 -9.13
CA LEU A 584 2.76 -19.25 -8.25
C LEU A 584 3.17 -20.34 -7.25
N PHE A 585 2.57 -20.28 -6.05
CA PHE A 585 2.83 -21.24 -4.98
C PHE A 585 1.79 -22.36 -4.95
N SER A 586 2.23 -23.59 -4.70
CA SER A 586 1.32 -24.74 -4.62
C SER A 586 0.49 -24.72 -3.32
N PRO A 587 -0.83 -25.00 -3.36
CA PRO A 587 -1.68 -25.13 -4.56
C PRO A 587 -2.01 -23.77 -5.17
N ALA A 588 -1.79 -23.60 -6.48
CA ALA A 588 -1.84 -22.30 -7.16
C ALA A 588 -3.21 -21.60 -7.10
N HIS A 589 -4.32 -22.35 -7.02
CA HIS A 589 -5.68 -21.76 -6.91
C HIS A 589 -6.06 -21.35 -5.47
N LEU A 590 -5.23 -21.67 -4.47
CA LEU A 590 -5.46 -21.31 -3.06
C LEU A 590 -4.44 -20.29 -2.55
N MET A 591 -3.19 -20.40 -2.97
CA MET A 591 -2.13 -19.54 -2.46
C MET A 591 -2.25 -18.11 -3.03
N PRO A 592 -2.17 -17.08 -2.17
CA PRO A 592 -2.40 -15.69 -2.58
C PRO A 592 -1.19 -15.05 -3.27
N LEU A 593 0.03 -15.47 -2.97
CA LEU A 593 1.25 -14.83 -3.49
C LEU A 593 1.54 -15.22 -4.95
N VAL A 594 2.07 -14.26 -5.70
CA VAL A 594 2.72 -14.47 -7.00
C VAL A 594 4.01 -13.66 -7.05
N GLU A 595 5.16 -14.30 -7.30
CA GLU A 595 6.39 -13.56 -7.63
C GLU A 595 6.41 -13.28 -9.12
N ILE A 596 6.44 -12.00 -9.47
CA ILE A 596 6.66 -11.52 -10.83
C ILE A 596 8.16 -11.26 -10.96
N VAL A 597 8.87 -12.23 -11.54
CA VAL A 597 10.32 -12.22 -11.66
C VAL A 597 10.70 -11.54 -12.98
N ARG A 598 11.47 -10.46 -12.91
CA ARG A 598 11.97 -9.73 -14.09
C ARG A 598 13.45 -10.01 -14.33
N THR A 599 13.85 -10.03 -15.59
CA THR A 599 15.25 -9.90 -16.00
C THR A 599 15.57 -8.41 -16.23
N GLU A 600 16.80 -8.12 -16.65
CA GLU A 600 17.16 -6.77 -17.10
C GLU A 600 16.50 -6.41 -18.45
N ASN A 601 16.13 -7.41 -19.25
CA ASN A 601 15.51 -7.21 -20.55
C ASN A 601 13.98 -7.11 -20.48
N THR A 602 13.33 -7.67 -19.44
CA THR A 602 11.87 -7.65 -19.30
C THR A 602 11.31 -6.22 -19.37
N SER A 603 10.43 -5.98 -20.33
CA SER A 603 9.77 -4.70 -20.57
C SER A 603 8.88 -4.28 -19.39
N PRO A 604 8.92 -3.00 -18.97
CA PRO A 604 7.99 -2.46 -17.99
C PRO A 604 6.51 -2.67 -18.34
N GLN A 605 6.17 -2.66 -19.64
CA GLN A 605 4.79 -2.90 -20.10
C GLN A 605 4.29 -4.28 -19.67
N VAL A 606 5.12 -5.30 -19.85
CA VAL A 606 4.80 -6.69 -19.52
C VAL A 606 4.60 -6.88 -18.01
N ILE A 607 5.40 -6.19 -17.19
CA ILE A 607 5.23 -6.20 -15.72
C ILE A 607 3.90 -5.54 -15.32
N VAL A 608 3.54 -4.39 -15.92
CA VAL A 608 2.26 -3.70 -15.65
C VAL A 608 1.05 -4.57 -16.03
N ASP A 609 1.13 -5.27 -17.16
CA ASP A 609 0.09 -6.20 -17.62
C ASP A 609 -0.11 -7.34 -16.61
N VAL A 610 0.98 -7.95 -16.13
CA VAL A 610 0.91 -9.05 -15.17
C VAL A 610 0.48 -8.56 -13.78
N ILE A 611 0.87 -7.36 -13.33
CA ILE A 611 0.32 -6.75 -12.11
C ILE A 611 -1.20 -6.56 -12.22
N LYS A 612 -1.71 -6.20 -13.41
CA LYS A 612 -3.16 -6.09 -13.63
C LYS A 612 -3.82 -7.47 -13.60
N LEU A 613 -3.20 -8.49 -14.20
CA LEU A 613 -3.66 -9.86 -14.18
C LEU A 613 -3.75 -10.39 -12.74
N THR A 614 -2.72 -10.24 -11.91
CA THR A 614 -2.74 -10.74 -10.52
C THR A 614 -3.89 -10.12 -9.70
N LYS A 615 -4.21 -8.84 -9.92
CA LYS A 615 -5.40 -8.21 -9.32
C LYS A 615 -6.71 -8.85 -9.77
N ILE A 616 -6.85 -9.19 -11.06
CA ILE A 616 -8.02 -9.93 -11.59
C ILE A 616 -8.11 -11.31 -10.92
N LEU A 617 -6.98 -11.98 -10.74
CA LEU A 617 -6.89 -13.28 -10.06
C LEU A 617 -7.04 -13.20 -8.53
N LYS A 618 -7.23 -12.00 -7.97
CA LYS A 618 -7.28 -11.75 -6.51
C LYS A 618 -6.04 -12.31 -5.78
N LYS A 619 -4.88 -12.16 -6.42
CA LYS A 619 -3.55 -12.53 -5.95
C LYS A 619 -2.76 -11.28 -5.56
N VAL A 620 -1.79 -11.48 -4.68
CA VAL A 620 -0.86 -10.46 -4.20
C VAL A 620 0.43 -10.60 -5.01
N PRO A 621 0.75 -9.65 -5.91
CA PRO A 621 2.00 -9.66 -6.64
C PRO A 621 3.15 -9.15 -5.77
N ILE A 622 4.35 -9.70 -5.95
CA ILE A 622 5.61 -9.03 -5.60
C ILE A 622 6.52 -9.04 -6.82
N VAL A 623 7.17 -7.91 -7.14
CA VAL A 623 8.10 -7.82 -8.28
C VAL A 623 9.52 -7.98 -7.78
N VAL A 624 10.24 -8.95 -8.35
CA VAL A 624 11.57 -9.35 -7.91
C VAL A 624 12.51 -9.52 -9.11
N LYS A 625 13.81 -9.35 -8.91
CA LYS A 625 14.81 -9.69 -9.93
C LYS A 625 15.03 -11.20 -10.00
N SER A 626 15.43 -11.68 -11.18
CA SER A 626 15.83 -13.07 -11.38
C SER A 626 17.07 -13.43 -10.56
N CYS A 627 16.96 -14.44 -9.70
CA CYS A 627 18.07 -15.11 -9.02
C CYS A 627 17.62 -16.52 -8.60
N THR A 628 18.56 -17.39 -8.20
CA THR A 628 18.23 -18.72 -7.67
C THR A 628 17.32 -18.60 -6.45
N GLY A 629 16.11 -19.16 -6.54
CA GLY A 629 15.09 -19.12 -5.48
C GLY A 629 14.37 -17.78 -5.29
N PHE A 630 14.61 -16.80 -6.18
CA PHE A 630 13.98 -15.47 -6.17
C PHE A 630 14.04 -14.76 -4.80
N ALA A 631 12.96 -14.14 -4.34
CA ALA A 631 12.93 -13.51 -3.02
C ALA A 631 12.42 -14.48 -1.95
N VAL A 632 11.33 -15.19 -2.23
CA VAL A 632 10.62 -16.00 -1.23
C VAL A 632 11.44 -17.23 -0.84
N ASN A 633 11.70 -18.14 -1.79
CA ASN A 633 12.38 -19.41 -1.50
C ASN A 633 13.81 -19.15 -1.02
N ARG A 634 14.49 -18.15 -1.59
CA ARG A 634 15.82 -17.76 -1.15
C ARG A 634 15.85 -17.23 0.28
N SER A 635 14.97 -16.30 0.65
CA SER A 635 14.98 -15.76 2.02
C SER A 635 14.70 -16.86 3.06
N PHE A 636 13.89 -17.86 2.70
CA PHE A 636 13.45 -18.93 3.59
C PHE A 636 14.21 -20.26 3.45
N PHE A 637 15.18 -20.42 2.54
CA PHE A 637 15.94 -21.67 2.52
C PHE A 637 16.63 -21.98 3.88
N PRO A 638 17.12 -20.98 4.66
CA PRO A 638 17.67 -21.24 5.99
C PRO A 638 16.62 -21.74 6.99
N TYR A 639 15.33 -21.42 6.81
CA TYR A 639 14.23 -21.91 7.66
C TYR A 639 14.12 -23.44 7.61
N MET A 640 14.50 -24.03 6.48
CA MET A 640 14.49 -25.48 6.28
C MET A 640 15.74 -26.16 6.87
N GLN A 641 16.81 -25.41 7.14
CA GLN A 641 18.12 -25.93 7.56
C GLN A 641 18.43 -25.67 9.04
N GLY A 642 17.95 -24.57 9.61
CA GLY A 642 18.09 -24.25 11.04
C GLY A 642 17.52 -25.33 11.97
N PRO A 643 16.33 -25.89 11.70
CA PRO A 643 15.77 -27.02 12.46
C PRO A 643 16.65 -28.26 12.38
N ASP A 644 17.18 -28.60 11.20
CA ASP A 644 18.09 -29.74 11.03
C ASP A 644 19.40 -29.52 11.80
N LEU A 645 19.91 -28.29 11.83
CA LEU A 645 21.08 -27.93 12.64
C LEU A 645 20.80 -28.13 14.12
N LEU A 646 19.65 -27.67 14.63
CA LEU A 646 19.23 -27.88 16.02
C LEU A 646 19.06 -29.37 16.35
N ALA A 647 18.48 -30.17 15.44
CA ALA A 647 18.36 -31.62 15.60
C ALA A 647 19.75 -32.28 15.70
N ASN A 648 20.70 -31.87 14.86
CA ASN A 648 22.09 -32.35 14.92
C ASN A 648 22.90 -31.79 16.10
N LEU A 649 22.35 -30.83 16.85
CA LEU A 649 22.85 -30.39 18.16
C LEU A 649 22.12 -31.10 19.32
N GLY A 650 21.24 -32.06 19.03
CA GLY A 650 20.53 -32.88 20.01
C GLY A 650 19.26 -32.25 20.58
N VAL A 651 18.70 -31.22 19.94
CA VAL A 651 17.42 -30.64 20.34
C VAL A 651 16.26 -31.49 19.81
N ASP A 652 15.30 -31.80 20.69
CA ASP A 652 14.12 -32.60 20.33
C ASP A 652 13.31 -31.98 19.19
N ILE A 653 13.07 -32.76 18.14
CA ILE A 653 12.40 -32.31 16.91
C ILE A 653 10.94 -31.92 17.15
N PHE A 654 10.26 -32.61 18.07
CA PHE A 654 8.84 -32.35 18.37
C PHE A 654 8.69 -31.07 19.18
N ARG A 655 9.65 -30.76 20.06
CA ARG A 655 9.79 -29.48 20.74
C ARG A 655 10.04 -28.35 19.75
N ILE A 656 10.91 -28.54 18.75
CA ILE A 656 11.14 -27.56 17.70
C ILE A 656 9.83 -27.25 16.95
N ASP A 657 9.13 -28.28 16.47
CA ASP A 657 7.84 -28.11 15.79
C ASP A 657 6.81 -27.39 16.68
N ARG A 658 6.71 -27.78 17.96
CA ARG A 658 5.84 -27.11 18.94
C ARG A 658 6.15 -25.63 19.06
N VAL A 659 7.41 -25.25 19.32
CA VAL A 659 7.83 -23.84 19.48
C VAL A 659 7.49 -23.02 18.24
N ILE A 660 7.73 -23.56 17.05
CA ILE A 660 7.43 -22.87 15.79
C ILE A 660 5.93 -22.71 15.55
N THR A 661 5.12 -23.72 15.91
CA THR A 661 3.65 -23.59 15.83
C THR A 661 3.07 -22.65 16.90
N GLU A 662 3.60 -22.65 18.11
CA GLU A 662 3.20 -21.72 19.18
C GLU A 662 3.55 -20.26 18.85
N PHE A 663 4.64 -20.03 18.11
CA PHE A 663 4.96 -18.72 17.55
C PHE A 663 3.91 -18.23 16.54
N GLY A 664 3.17 -19.14 15.90
CA GLY A 664 2.07 -18.82 14.98
C GLY A 664 2.23 -19.38 13.58
N MET A 665 3.29 -20.13 13.28
CA MET A 665 3.40 -20.85 12.01
C MET A 665 2.35 -21.97 11.94
N ARG A 666 1.79 -22.20 10.75
CA ARG A 666 0.73 -23.21 10.57
C ARG A 666 1.20 -24.65 10.83
N LEU A 667 2.44 -24.94 10.47
CA LEU A 667 3.09 -26.25 10.63
C LEU A 667 4.49 -26.01 11.22
N GLY A 668 4.97 -26.94 12.03
CA GLY A 668 6.37 -26.98 12.40
C GLY A 668 7.24 -27.39 11.20
N PRO A 669 8.55 -27.07 11.21
CA PRO A 669 9.44 -27.34 10.08
C PRO A 669 9.52 -28.82 9.69
N PHE A 670 9.54 -29.76 10.64
CA PHE A 670 9.62 -31.20 10.33
C PHE A 670 8.31 -31.72 9.75
N GLN A 671 7.17 -31.30 10.31
CA GLN A 671 5.86 -31.57 9.71
C GLN A 671 5.71 -30.93 8.32
N LEU A 672 6.30 -29.76 8.08
CA LEU A 672 6.30 -29.13 6.76
C LEU A 672 7.13 -29.94 5.75
N GLN A 673 8.29 -30.48 6.15
CA GLN A 673 9.10 -31.37 5.32
C GLN A 673 8.30 -32.64 4.93
N ASP A 674 7.60 -33.25 5.88
CA ASP A 674 6.74 -34.42 5.63
C ASP A 674 5.64 -34.15 4.58
N VAL A 675 5.02 -32.98 4.66
CA VAL A 675 3.91 -32.60 3.76
C VAL A 675 4.42 -32.20 2.38
N SER A 676 5.57 -31.52 2.32
CA SER A 676 6.17 -31.03 1.08
C SER A 676 6.79 -32.17 0.27
N GLY A 677 7.42 -33.14 0.96
CA GLY A 677 8.10 -34.29 0.36
C GLY A 677 9.62 -34.13 0.34
N TYR A 678 10.31 -35.19 0.74
CA TYR A 678 11.77 -35.20 0.92
C TYR A 678 12.56 -35.10 -0.40
N ASP A 679 12.00 -35.61 -1.50
CA ASP A 679 12.58 -35.48 -2.84
C ASP A 679 12.70 -34.01 -3.28
N ILE A 680 11.66 -33.21 -3.00
CA ILE A 680 11.65 -31.78 -3.30
C ILE A 680 12.65 -31.04 -2.39
N PHE A 681 12.68 -31.40 -1.11
CA PHE A 681 13.61 -30.82 -0.15
C PHE A 681 15.08 -31.05 -0.56
N LEU A 682 15.47 -32.31 -0.84
CA LEU A 682 16.84 -32.66 -1.21
C LEU A 682 17.27 -31.99 -2.52
N ALA A 683 16.37 -31.91 -3.50
CA ALA A 683 16.61 -31.18 -4.74
C ALA A 683 16.85 -29.68 -4.47
N GLY A 684 16.02 -29.05 -3.64
CA GLY A 684 16.18 -27.65 -3.26
C GLY A 684 17.49 -27.37 -2.53
N VAL A 685 17.86 -28.20 -1.56
CA VAL A 685 19.13 -28.07 -0.82
C VAL A 685 20.32 -28.13 -1.79
N LYS A 686 20.31 -29.05 -2.75
CA LYS A 686 21.37 -29.17 -3.76
C LYS A 686 21.53 -27.89 -4.58
N GLU A 687 20.43 -27.29 -5.04
CA GLU A 687 20.44 -26.04 -5.81
C GLU A 687 20.97 -24.86 -4.97
N PHE A 688 20.50 -24.71 -3.73
CA PHE A 688 20.95 -23.61 -2.86
C PHE A 688 22.40 -23.76 -2.41
N VAL A 689 22.87 -24.98 -2.14
CA VAL A 689 24.29 -25.26 -1.84
C VAL A 689 25.17 -24.90 -3.03
N ALA A 690 24.75 -25.25 -4.25
CA ALA A 690 25.48 -24.91 -5.46
C ALA A 690 25.51 -23.39 -5.73
N ALA A 691 24.39 -22.70 -5.51
CA ALA A 691 24.27 -21.27 -5.75
C ALA A 691 24.93 -20.40 -4.65
N PHE A 692 24.88 -20.84 -3.40
CA PHE A 692 25.37 -20.09 -2.24
C PHE A 692 26.29 -20.92 -1.33
N PRO A 693 27.51 -21.26 -1.81
CA PRO A 693 28.48 -22.01 -1.01
C PRO A 693 28.77 -21.32 0.33
N GLY A 694 28.78 -22.10 1.42
CA GLY A 694 29.01 -21.61 2.78
C GLY A 694 27.82 -20.92 3.45
N ARG A 695 26.68 -20.76 2.76
CA ARG A 695 25.45 -20.19 3.37
C ARG A 695 24.42 -21.24 3.78
N ALA A 696 24.69 -22.51 3.48
CA ALA A 696 23.78 -23.61 3.67
C ALA A 696 24.34 -24.64 4.65
N PHE A 697 23.52 -25.08 5.60
CA PHE A 697 23.84 -26.25 6.43
C PHE A 697 23.38 -27.53 5.72
N GLN A 698 24.27 -28.53 5.65
CA GLN A 698 23.99 -29.82 5.04
C GLN A 698 23.80 -30.87 6.14
N SER A 699 22.62 -31.47 6.19
CA SER A 699 22.28 -32.51 7.15
C SER A 699 22.06 -33.86 6.43
N PRO A 700 22.57 -34.98 6.98
CA PRO A 700 22.24 -36.30 6.47
C PRO A 700 20.82 -36.75 6.89
N LEU A 701 20.14 -36.02 7.78
CA LEU A 701 18.89 -36.44 8.40
C LEU A 701 17.81 -36.86 7.39
N VAL A 702 17.49 -36.01 6.42
CA VAL A 702 16.45 -36.32 5.42
C VAL A 702 16.85 -37.50 4.53
N GLN A 703 18.14 -37.65 4.22
CA GLN A 703 18.64 -38.80 3.46
C GLN A 703 18.46 -40.10 4.26
N LEU A 704 18.84 -40.11 5.53
CA LEU A 704 18.64 -41.25 6.43
C LEU A 704 17.15 -41.58 6.62
N MET A 705 16.28 -40.57 6.66
CA MET A 705 14.83 -40.78 6.69
C MET A 705 14.34 -41.56 5.47
N VAL A 706 14.80 -41.19 4.27
CA VAL A 706 14.46 -41.90 3.02
C VAL A 706 15.00 -43.33 3.01
N GLU A 707 16.24 -43.53 3.45
CA GLU A 707 16.90 -44.84 3.53
C GLU A 707 16.18 -45.78 4.52
N ASN A 708 15.63 -45.23 5.61
CA ASN A 708 14.78 -45.94 6.57
C ASN A 708 13.31 -46.06 6.12
N GLY A 709 13.02 -45.86 4.82
CA GLY A 709 11.70 -46.10 4.24
C GLY A 709 10.63 -45.04 4.55
N ARG A 710 11.03 -43.85 5.05
CA ARG A 710 10.11 -42.75 5.36
C ARG A 710 10.04 -41.76 4.19
N LYS A 711 8.84 -41.45 3.70
CA LYS A 711 8.60 -40.51 2.58
C LYS A 711 7.58 -39.44 2.94
N GLY A 712 7.43 -39.17 4.23
CA GLY A 712 6.48 -38.18 4.75
C GLY A 712 5.04 -38.60 4.49
N LYS A 713 4.20 -37.62 4.16
CA LYS A 713 2.78 -37.82 3.89
C LYS A 713 2.52 -38.71 2.67
N LYS A 714 3.47 -38.81 1.72
CA LYS A 714 3.32 -39.61 0.48
C LYS A 714 3.09 -41.10 0.74
N ASN A 715 3.74 -41.67 1.76
CA ASN A 715 3.56 -43.06 2.18
C ASN A 715 2.98 -43.22 3.59
N GLY A 716 2.49 -42.11 4.18
CA GLY A 716 1.90 -42.11 5.51
C GLY A 716 2.90 -42.13 6.67
N LYS A 717 4.22 -42.12 6.40
CA LYS A 717 5.27 -42.28 7.41
C LYS A 717 6.45 -41.34 7.17
N GLY A 718 6.61 -40.36 8.05
CA GLY A 718 7.62 -39.30 8.02
C GLY A 718 8.28 -39.10 9.39
N TYR A 719 8.51 -37.86 9.82
CA TYR A 719 8.72 -37.57 11.25
C TYR A 719 7.47 -37.87 12.08
N TYR A 720 6.31 -37.72 11.44
CA TYR A 720 5.00 -38.08 11.97
C TYR A 720 4.39 -39.25 11.18
N THR A 721 3.42 -39.93 11.79
CA THR A 721 2.53 -40.86 11.09
C THR A 721 1.27 -40.14 10.62
N TYR A 722 0.82 -40.44 9.39
CA TYR A 722 -0.32 -39.80 8.75
C TYR A 722 -1.39 -40.83 8.42
N ASN A 723 -2.37 -40.95 9.31
CA ASN A 723 -3.57 -41.75 9.09
C ASN A 723 -4.68 -40.91 8.47
N LYS A 724 -5.40 -41.48 7.50
CA LYS A 724 -6.47 -40.76 6.80
C LYS A 724 -7.58 -40.36 7.77
N GLY A 725 -7.83 -39.05 7.89
CA GLY A 725 -8.88 -38.49 8.77
C GLY A 725 -8.44 -38.19 10.20
N SER A 726 -7.21 -38.52 10.58
CA SER A 726 -6.66 -38.24 11.91
C SER A 726 -5.67 -37.07 11.89
N LYS A 727 -5.41 -36.49 13.06
CA LYS A 727 -4.28 -35.56 13.23
C LYS A 727 -2.96 -36.35 13.12
N PRO A 728 -1.87 -35.75 12.61
CA PRO A 728 -0.58 -36.39 12.59
C PRO A 728 -0.09 -36.72 14.01
N GLU A 729 0.46 -37.91 14.20
CA GLU A 729 0.96 -38.40 15.48
C GLU A 729 2.49 -38.54 15.44
N ALA A 730 3.16 -38.12 16.52
CA ALA A 730 4.61 -38.18 16.62
C ALA A 730 5.11 -39.63 16.54
N ASP A 731 6.08 -39.91 15.65
CA ASP A 731 6.67 -41.24 15.53
C ASP A 731 8.03 -41.29 16.24
N HIS A 732 8.04 -41.75 17.49
CA HIS A 732 9.27 -41.81 18.30
C HIS A 732 10.34 -42.76 17.75
N SER A 733 10.02 -43.68 16.83
CA SER A 733 11.06 -44.50 16.18
C SER A 733 11.97 -43.70 15.24
N VAL A 734 11.67 -42.41 15.01
CA VAL A 734 12.57 -41.48 14.31
C VAL A 734 13.78 -41.05 15.15
N ILE A 735 13.72 -41.22 16.48
CA ILE A 735 14.78 -40.75 17.38
C ILE A 735 16.10 -41.46 17.07
N GLU A 736 16.09 -42.76 16.78
CA GLU A 736 17.28 -43.53 16.39
C GLU A 736 17.95 -42.95 15.12
N ILE A 737 17.14 -42.50 14.16
CA ILE A 737 17.61 -41.88 12.91
C ILE A 737 18.22 -40.49 13.19
N VAL A 738 17.62 -39.72 14.10
CA VAL A 738 18.14 -38.42 14.52
C VAL A 738 19.47 -38.57 15.26
N GLU A 739 19.60 -39.58 16.12
CA GLU A 739 20.85 -39.92 16.81
C GLU A 739 21.95 -40.33 15.83
N GLU A 740 21.63 -41.14 14.82
CA GLU A 740 22.57 -41.47 13.74
C GLU A 740 23.01 -40.22 12.97
N SER A 741 22.07 -39.34 12.60
CA SER A 741 22.38 -38.06 11.94
C SER A 741 23.33 -37.21 12.80
N MET A 742 23.06 -37.11 14.11
CA MET A 742 23.87 -36.35 15.05
C MET A 742 25.30 -36.90 15.12
N GLN A 743 25.48 -38.23 15.15
CA GLN A 743 26.78 -38.88 15.17
C GLN A 743 27.57 -38.64 13.87
N LEU A 744 26.91 -38.73 12.70
CA LEU A 744 27.55 -38.51 11.41
C LEU A 744 27.96 -37.04 11.20
N THR A 745 27.14 -36.10 11.67
CA THR A 745 27.39 -34.67 11.51
C THR A 745 28.44 -34.17 12.52
N ASN A 746 28.41 -34.69 13.74
CA ASN A 746 29.39 -34.44 14.82
C ASN A 746 29.69 -32.94 15.09
N ILE A 747 28.64 -32.11 15.17
CA ILE A 747 28.74 -30.67 15.49
C ILE A 747 28.43 -30.33 16.95
N ALA A 748 27.90 -31.30 17.71
CA ALA A 748 27.54 -31.11 19.10
C ALA A 748 28.80 -30.95 19.99
N PRO A 749 28.91 -29.91 20.83
CA PRO A 749 30.07 -29.70 21.70
C PRO A 749 30.35 -30.92 22.59
N GLY A 750 31.53 -31.54 22.41
CA GLY A 750 31.90 -32.75 23.14
C GLY A 750 31.01 -33.97 22.87
N GLY A 751 30.30 -33.99 21.73
CA GLY A 751 29.37 -35.06 21.35
C GLY A 751 28.10 -35.13 22.18
N LYS A 752 27.75 -34.07 22.92
CA LYS A 752 26.60 -34.04 23.83
C LYS A 752 25.52 -33.07 23.35
N PRO A 753 24.23 -33.40 23.51
CA PRO A 753 23.13 -32.48 23.25
C PRO A 753 23.30 -31.15 23.96
N ILE A 754 22.99 -30.06 23.26
CA ILE A 754 23.00 -28.72 23.85
C ILE A 754 21.73 -28.44 24.65
N SER A 755 21.82 -27.55 25.63
CA SER A 755 20.65 -26.98 26.30
C SER A 755 20.35 -25.61 25.71
N VAL A 756 19.14 -25.43 25.20
CA VAL A 756 18.63 -24.17 24.64
C VAL A 756 17.23 -23.89 25.13
N THR A 757 16.91 -22.61 25.27
CA THR A 757 15.56 -22.13 25.60
C THR A 757 14.64 -22.16 24.38
N ASP A 758 13.31 -22.13 24.59
CA ASP A 758 12.35 -22.06 23.47
C ASP A 758 12.53 -20.78 22.63
N LYS A 759 12.95 -19.68 23.29
CA LYS A 759 13.33 -18.43 22.61
C LYS A 759 14.54 -18.63 21.70
N GLU A 760 15.60 -19.30 22.18
CA GLU A 760 16.79 -19.55 21.37
C GLU A 760 16.49 -20.51 20.20
N ILE A 761 15.61 -21.50 20.37
CA ILE A 761 15.15 -22.35 19.26
C ILE A 761 14.52 -21.48 18.16
N LEU A 762 13.61 -20.58 18.53
CA LEU A 762 12.95 -19.67 17.60
C LEU A 762 13.98 -18.77 16.87
N GLU A 763 14.92 -18.19 17.61
CA GLU A 763 15.94 -17.28 17.08
C GLU A 763 16.97 -18.00 16.19
N MET A 764 17.42 -19.20 16.56
CA MET A 764 18.35 -20.00 15.75
C MET A 764 17.74 -20.46 14.43
N ILE A 765 16.41 -20.52 14.34
CA ILE A 765 15.68 -20.83 13.10
C ILE A 765 15.46 -19.56 12.27
N PHE A 766 14.95 -18.48 12.87
CA PHE A 766 14.52 -17.30 12.10
C PHE A 766 15.61 -16.24 11.88
N PHE A 767 16.65 -16.13 12.72
CA PHE A 767 17.72 -15.15 12.47
C PHE A 767 18.52 -15.45 11.20
N PRO A 768 18.82 -16.71 10.83
CA PRO A 768 19.37 -17.03 9.52
C PRO A 768 18.48 -16.60 8.35
N VAL A 769 17.14 -16.70 8.49
CA VAL A 769 16.16 -16.23 7.50
C VAL A 769 16.23 -14.71 7.36
N VAL A 770 16.23 -13.97 8.48
CA VAL A 770 16.40 -12.51 8.50
C VAL A 770 17.73 -12.12 7.84
N ASN A 771 18.78 -12.87 8.12
CA ASN A 771 20.11 -12.60 7.58
C ASN A 771 20.17 -12.81 6.06
N GLU A 772 19.52 -13.85 5.53
CA GLU A 772 19.42 -14.05 4.08
C GLU A 772 18.51 -13.01 3.43
N ALA A 773 17.40 -12.63 4.07
CA ALA A 773 16.57 -11.52 3.62
C ALA A 773 17.35 -10.19 3.53
N CYS A 774 18.27 -9.93 4.47
CA CYS A 774 19.18 -8.78 4.39
C CYS A 774 20.05 -8.82 3.13
N ARG A 775 20.52 -9.99 2.70
CA ARG A 775 21.28 -10.17 1.44
C ARG A 775 20.39 -9.95 0.21
N VAL A 776 19.16 -10.45 0.23
CA VAL A 776 18.16 -10.22 -0.83
C VAL A 776 17.87 -8.73 -1.01
N ILE A 777 17.84 -7.96 0.08
CA ILE A 777 17.71 -6.49 0.04
C ILE A 777 18.99 -5.82 -0.48
N GLU A 778 20.16 -6.21 0.05
CA GLU A 778 21.48 -5.67 -0.33
C GLU A 778 21.76 -5.83 -1.82
N GLU A 779 21.41 -7.00 -2.37
CA GLU A 779 21.58 -7.33 -3.79
C GLU A 779 20.50 -6.70 -4.70
N GLY A 780 19.53 -5.99 -4.13
CA GLY A 780 18.47 -5.31 -4.89
C GLY A 780 17.51 -6.27 -5.60
N ILE A 781 17.33 -7.48 -5.08
CA ILE A 781 16.41 -8.49 -5.64
C ILE A 781 14.96 -8.06 -5.45
N VAL A 782 14.65 -7.44 -4.32
CA VAL A 782 13.32 -6.86 -4.02
C VAL A 782 13.36 -5.34 -4.16
N VAL A 783 12.20 -4.75 -4.48
CA VAL A 783 12.07 -3.28 -4.55
C VAL A 783 12.16 -2.68 -3.15
N ARG A 784 11.59 -3.36 -2.13
CA ARG A 784 11.54 -2.89 -0.74
C ARG A 784 11.66 -4.04 0.24
N ALA A 785 12.13 -3.75 1.46
CA ALA A 785 12.12 -4.72 2.57
C ALA A 785 10.70 -5.23 2.89
N SER A 786 9.69 -4.36 2.79
CA SER A 786 8.28 -4.73 2.99
C SER A 786 7.77 -5.77 1.99
N ASP A 787 8.38 -5.90 0.81
CA ASP A 787 8.00 -6.93 -0.15
C ASP A 787 8.40 -8.33 0.36
N ILE A 788 9.47 -8.42 1.16
CA ILE A 788 9.87 -9.66 1.86
C ILE A 788 8.89 -9.99 2.99
N ASP A 789 8.35 -8.98 3.68
CA ASP A 789 7.30 -9.21 4.68
C ASP A 789 6.06 -9.83 4.03
N ILE A 790 5.59 -9.26 2.91
CA ILE A 790 4.46 -9.80 2.15
C ILE A 790 4.77 -11.19 1.60
N ALA A 791 5.98 -11.40 1.08
CA ALA A 791 6.47 -12.71 0.66
C ALA A 791 6.37 -13.75 1.80
N SER A 792 6.82 -13.38 3.01
CA SER A 792 6.82 -14.26 4.17
C SER A 792 5.40 -14.62 4.64
N VAL A 793 4.52 -13.63 4.73
CA VAL A 793 3.14 -13.79 5.18
C VAL A 793 2.32 -14.61 4.18
N HIS A 794 2.41 -14.30 2.88
CA HIS A 794 1.56 -14.92 1.88
C HIS A 794 2.12 -16.22 1.30
N GLY A 795 3.45 -16.33 1.20
CA GLY A 795 4.18 -17.49 0.70
C GLY A 795 4.38 -18.57 1.76
N PHE A 796 5.03 -18.23 2.88
CA PHE A 796 5.36 -19.17 3.95
C PHE A 796 4.36 -19.20 5.12
N LYS A 797 3.31 -18.38 5.09
CA LYS A 797 2.33 -18.25 6.17
C LYS A 797 2.96 -17.83 7.49
N PHE A 798 3.95 -16.95 7.41
CA PHE A 798 4.46 -16.24 8.59
C PHE A 798 3.30 -15.48 9.27
N PRO A 799 3.18 -15.49 10.60
CA PRO A 799 2.04 -14.91 11.30
C PRO A 799 1.90 -13.42 10.98
N SER A 800 0.81 -13.03 10.34
CA SER A 800 0.56 -11.64 9.91
C SER A 800 0.49 -10.66 11.09
N GLU A 801 0.10 -11.16 12.26
CA GLU A 801 0.01 -10.46 13.53
C GLU A 801 1.37 -9.94 14.01
N THR A 802 2.47 -10.48 13.49
CA THR A 802 3.84 -10.01 13.79
C THR A 802 4.42 -9.14 12.66
N GLY A 803 3.64 -8.81 11.63
CA GLY A 803 4.01 -7.89 10.54
C GLY A 803 4.74 -8.54 9.36
N GLY A 804 5.37 -9.69 9.53
CA GLY A 804 6.28 -10.28 8.56
C GLY A 804 7.71 -10.37 9.11
N ILE A 805 8.57 -11.12 8.43
CA ILE A 805 9.89 -11.50 8.95
C ILE A 805 10.82 -10.30 9.23
N MET A 806 10.82 -9.28 8.36
CA MET A 806 11.66 -8.10 8.50
C MET A 806 11.08 -7.13 9.54
N PHE A 807 9.76 -6.95 9.55
CA PHE A 807 9.10 -6.15 10.59
C PHE A 807 9.30 -6.76 11.97
N TRP A 808 9.11 -8.07 12.11
CA TRP A 808 9.36 -8.80 13.36
C TRP A 808 10.82 -8.66 13.81
N ALA A 809 11.78 -8.77 12.89
CA ALA A 809 13.19 -8.55 13.19
C ALA A 809 13.47 -7.14 13.73
N ASP A 810 12.80 -6.10 13.21
CA ASP A 810 12.92 -4.74 13.73
C ASP A 810 12.33 -4.58 15.14
N THR A 811 11.31 -5.37 15.51
CA THR A 811 10.81 -5.38 16.91
C THR A 811 11.82 -5.98 17.90
N ILE A 812 12.76 -6.80 17.41
CA ILE A 812 13.83 -7.40 18.22
C ILE A 812 15.06 -6.47 18.25
N GLY A 813 15.38 -5.86 17.11
CA GLY A 813 16.51 -4.94 16.94
C GLY A 813 17.72 -5.58 16.27
N SER A 814 18.28 -4.87 15.28
CA SER A 814 19.39 -5.33 14.44
C SER A 814 20.67 -5.64 15.23
N GLU A 815 20.95 -4.88 16.29
CA GLU A 815 22.12 -5.09 17.16
C GLU A 815 22.07 -6.45 17.85
N TYR A 816 20.91 -6.80 18.42
CA TYR A 816 20.73 -8.07 19.10
C TYR A 816 20.86 -9.24 18.12
N ILE A 817 20.19 -9.16 16.96
CA ILE A 817 20.24 -10.19 15.92
C ILE A 817 21.67 -10.41 15.44
N TYR A 818 22.40 -9.32 15.13
CA TYR A 818 23.80 -9.39 14.73
C TYR A 818 24.66 -10.06 15.80
N SER A 819 24.51 -9.67 17.07
CA SER A 819 25.31 -10.23 18.18
C SER A 819 25.10 -11.74 18.34
N LYS A 820 23.86 -12.21 18.21
CA LYS A 820 23.52 -13.64 18.29
C LYS A 820 24.08 -14.42 17.11
N LEU A 821 23.88 -13.93 15.88
CA LEU A 821 24.44 -14.55 14.68
C LEU A 821 25.97 -14.61 14.73
N LYS A 822 26.63 -13.56 15.22
CA LYS A 822 28.08 -13.55 15.39
C LYS A 822 28.55 -14.61 16.40
N SER A 823 27.88 -14.72 17.55
CA SER A 823 28.20 -15.74 18.56
C SER A 823 28.01 -17.16 18.01
N TRP A 824 26.93 -17.42 17.26
CA TRP A 824 26.71 -18.73 16.64
C TRP A 824 27.62 -18.99 15.44
N TYR A 825 28.07 -17.95 14.74
CA TYR A 825 29.09 -18.06 13.71
C TYR A 825 30.41 -18.56 14.30
N GLU A 826 30.83 -18.01 15.44
CA GLU A 826 32.02 -18.45 16.17
C GLU A 826 31.89 -19.89 16.71
N ALA A 827 30.67 -20.31 17.10
CA ALA A 827 30.42 -21.64 17.68
C ALA A 827 30.18 -22.74 16.63
N TYR A 828 29.47 -22.45 15.54
CA TYR A 828 28.91 -23.44 14.61
C TYR A 828 29.26 -23.19 13.13
N GLY A 829 29.96 -22.09 12.82
CA GLY A 829 30.48 -21.83 11.48
C GLY A 829 29.55 -21.07 10.54
N ASP A 830 29.86 -21.15 9.24
CA ASP A 830 29.43 -20.16 8.22
C ASP A 830 27.91 -20.01 8.04
N PHE A 831 27.10 -21.01 8.40
CA PHE A 831 25.63 -20.90 8.32
C PHE A 831 25.08 -19.67 9.06
N PHE A 832 25.70 -19.28 10.17
CA PHE A 832 25.31 -18.13 10.98
C PHE A 832 26.06 -16.84 10.63
N LYS A 833 26.98 -16.85 9.65
CA LYS A 833 27.81 -15.69 9.32
C LYS A 833 26.93 -14.47 9.02
N PRO A 834 27.02 -13.36 9.78
CA PRO A 834 26.23 -12.16 9.53
C PRO A 834 26.49 -11.58 8.13
N SER A 835 25.45 -11.07 7.47
CA SER A 835 25.56 -10.31 6.24
C SER A 835 26.12 -8.91 6.49
N THR A 836 26.78 -8.36 5.47
CA THR A 836 27.33 -7.00 5.54
C THR A 836 26.23 -5.97 5.75
N PHE A 837 25.07 -6.12 5.11
CA PHE A 837 23.91 -5.27 5.37
C PHE A 837 23.47 -5.27 6.84
N LEU A 838 23.31 -6.44 7.46
CA LEU A 838 22.91 -6.53 8.86
C LEU A 838 23.96 -5.91 9.79
N GLU A 839 25.24 -6.18 9.55
CA GLU A 839 26.35 -5.62 10.31
C GLU A 839 26.36 -4.08 10.28
N GLN A 840 26.20 -3.49 9.09
CA GLN A 840 26.16 -2.03 8.95
C GLN A 840 24.97 -1.39 9.67
N ARG A 841 23.81 -2.06 9.68
CA ARG A 841 22.62 -1.59 10.38
C ARG A 841 22.78 -1.70 11.90
N ALA A 842 23.28 -2.83 12.38
CA ALA A 842 23.63 -3.07 13.77
C ALA A 842 24.63 -2.02 14.28
N ALA A 843 25.73 -1.77 13.54
CA ALA A 843 26.74 -0.78 13.94
C ALA A 843 26.22 0.66 14.06
N LYS A 844 25.05 0.96 13.45
CA LYS A 844 24.44 2.30 13.45
C LYS A 844 23.15 2.37 14.27
N GLY A 845 22.72 1.28 14.92
CA GLY A 845 21.42 1.20 15.61
C GLY A 845 20.22 1.47 14.70
N LEU A 846 20.30 1.09 13.42
CA LEU A 846 19.25 1.38 12.42
C LEU A 846 18.30 0.19 12.22
N PRO A 847 16.99 0.44 12.01
CA PRO A 847 16.06 -0.61 11.61
C PRO A 847 16.41 -1.17 10.22
N LEU A 848 16.16 -2.46 10.04
CA LEU A 848 16.30 -3.20 8.78
C LEU A 848 15.31 -2.72 7.72
N VAL A 849 14.08 -2.36 8.11
CA VAL A 849 13.01 -1.93 7.18
C VAL A 849 13.11 -0.44 6.79
N SER A 850 14.04 0.32 7.38
CA SER A 850 14.07 1.78 7.20
C SER A 850 14.29 2.24 5.74
N TYR A 851 13.27 2.98 5.26
CA TYR A 851 12.99 3.38 3.87
C TYR A 851 14.01 4.32 3.21
N ARG A 852 14.95 4.90 3.96
CA ARG A 852 15.77 6.03 3.47
C ARG A 852 16.95 5.67 2.59
N LEU A 853 17.46 4.44 2.63
CA LEU A 853 18.74 4.14 1.96
C LEU A 853 18.61 3.77 0.48
N GLN A 854 17.52 3.15 0.03
CA GLN A 854 17.42 2.76 -1.39
C GLN A 854 17.20 3.95 -2.34
N GLN A 855 16.47 4.99 -1.94
CA GLN A 855 16.33 6.20 -2.77
C GLN A 855 17.59 7.06 -2.78
N ILE A 856 18.30 7.19 -1.66
CA ILE A 856 19.54 7.97 -1.60
C ILE A 856 20.64 7.27 -2.41
N THR A 857 20.78 5.94 -2.31
CA THR A 857 21.78 5.23 -3.12
C THR A 857 21.46 5.32 -4.62
N TYR A 858 20.19 5.27 -5.02
CA TYR A 858 19.80 5.47 -6.42
C TYR A 858 20.05 6.91 -6.91
N LEU A 859 19.79 7.90 -6.05
CA LEU A 859 20.10 9.31 -6.33
C LEU A 859 21.61 9.55 -6.40
N VAL A 860 22.39 8.94 -5.50
CA VAL A 860 23.86 9.03 -5.44
C VAL A 860 24.50 8.30 -6.63
N GLN A 861 23.93 7.18 -7.07
CA GLN A 861 24.35 6.46 -8.27
C GLN A 861 24.09 7.31 -9.52
N GLN A 862 22.89 7.88 -9.66
CA GLN A 862 22.57 8.80 -10.77
C GLN A 862 23.45 10.04 -10.78
N ILE A 863 23.79 10.59 -9.60
CA ILE A 863 24.72 11.73 -9.47
C ILE A 863 26.15 11.31 -9.83
N SER A 864 26.59 10.11 -9.45
CA SER A 864 27.93 9.58 -9.77
C SER A 864 28.08 9.27 -11.26
N ASP A 865 27.05 8.69 -11.89
CA ASP A 865 27.01 8.42 -13.33
C ASP A 865 26.98 9.72 -14.13
N LEU A 866 26.26 10.76 -13.65
CA LEU A 866 26.36 12.11 -14.20
C LEU A 866 27.78 12.67 -14.09
N PHE A 867 28.45 12.47 -12.95
CA PHE A 867 29.82 12.98 -12.73
C PHE A 867 30.86 12.29 -13.63
N LEU A 868 30.72 10.99 -13.89
CA LEU A 868 31.55 10.24 -14.84
C LEU A 868 31.35 10.72 -16.28
N LEU A 869 30.09 11.01 -16.68
CA LEU A 869 29.78 11.62 -17.97
C LEU A 869 30.37 13.04 -18.12
N PHE A 870 30.31 13.87 -17.06
CA PHE A 870 30.93 15.21 -17.07
C PHE A 870 32.46 15.18 -17.02
N SER A 871 33.06 14.12 -16.48
CA SER A 871 34.52 13.97 -16.40
C SER A 871 35.14 13.44 -17.69
N MET A 872 34.35 12.82 -18.58
CA MET A 872 34.82 12.38 -19.91
C MET A 872 34.77 13.48 -20.98
N ASP A 873 34.03 14.57 -20.75
CA ASP A 873 33.90 15.70 -21.70
C ASP A 873 34.86 16.88 -21.44
N TYR A 874 35.77 16.78 -20.47
CA TYR A 874 36.82 17.78 -20.21
C TYR A 874 38.22 17.19 -20.36
N SER A 875 38.53 16.68 -21.56
CA SER A 875 39.92 16.51 -22.01
C SER A 875 40.25 17.48 -23.14
N SER A 876 40.32 18.78 -22.84
CA SER A 876 41.20 19.70 -23.58
C SER A 876 41.36 21.02 -22.83
N THR A 877 42.64 21.39 -22.61
CA THR A 877 43.14 22.73 -22.24
C THR A 877 42.63 23.28 -20.89
N THR A 878 43.40 23.33 -19.81
CA THR A 878 44.55 24.23 -19.63
C THR A 878 45.27 23.84 -18.33
N THR A 879 46.59 23.76 -18.36
CA THR A 879 47.51 23.50 -17.26
C THR A 879 47.57 24.66 -16.25
N GLY A 880 47.68 24.36 -14.95
CA GLY A 880 48.08 25.37 -13.97
C GLY A 880 47.96 24.98 -12.48
N TRP A 881 49.07 24.47 -11.93
CA TRP A 881 49.52 24.54 -10.52
C TRP A 881 48.80 23.72 -9.43
N LEU A 882 49.43 22.59 -9.10
CA LEU A 882 49.38 21.91 -7.80
C LEU A 882 50.76 22.08 -7.16
N TYR A 883 50.88 22.63 -5.93
CA TYR A 883 51.83 22.15 -4.89
C TYR A 883 51.66 22.91 -3.55
N ALA A 884 51.55 22.11 -2.49
CA ALA A 884 52.01 22.22 -1.08
C ALA A 884 51.70 23.45 -0.20
N VAL A 885 51.01 23.20 0.94
CA VAL A 885 51.56 23.39 2.30
C VAL A 885 50.94 22.35 3.24
N THR A 886 51.78 21.48 3.82
CA THR A 886 51.52 20.73 5.06
C THR A 886 52.25 21.40 6.22
N ASP A 887 51.75 21.15 7.44
CA ASP A 887 52.41 21.23 8.76
C ASP A 887 51.94 22.36 9.71
N ASN A 888 51.09 21.99 10.68
CA ASN A 888 51.46 21.88 12.10
C ASN A 888 50.23 21.66 13.01
N LEU A 889 50.07 20.44 13.55
CA LEU A 889 49.61 20.11 14.94
C LEU A 889 49.39 18.57 15.09
N PRO A 890 49.90 17.93 16.16
CA PRO A 890 49.71 16.49 16.38
C PRO A 890 48.52 16.18 17.31
N GLY A 891 47.68 15.23 16.90
CA GLY A 891 46.73 14.53 17.77
C GLY A 891 45.25 14.67 17.36
N ALA A 892 44.64 13.51 17.05
CA ALA A 892 43.21 13.24 16.79
C ALA A 892 42.68 13.29 15.33
N THR A 893 42.52 12.07 14.80
CA THR A 893 41.33 11.48 14.11
C THR A 893 40.78 12.06 12.79
N ASN A 894 40.81 11.20 11.76
CA ASN A 894 39.86 11.07 10.63
C ASN A 894 38.92 12.26 10.35
N VAL A 895 39.32 13.10 9.39
CA VAL A 895 38.45 14.12 8.81
C VAL A 895 37.60 13.48 7.70
N TRP A 896 36.30 13.31 7.96
CA TRP A 896 35.29 13.09 6.93
C TRP A 896 34.89 14.44 6.31
N PRO A 897 34.59 14.53 5.01
CA PRO A 897 34.00 15.75 4.45
C PRO A 897 32.60 15.96 5.05
N ILE A 898 32.42 17.08 5.77
CA ILE A 898 31.12 17.56 6.21
C ILE A 898 30.39 18.12 4.98
N PHE A 899 29.39 17.40 4.48
CA PHE A 899 28.40 17.97 3.57
C PHE A 899 27.31 18.67 4.41
N ILE A 900 27.35 20.00 4.42
CA ILE A 900 26.21 20.80 4.88
C ILE A 900 25.16 20.74 3.76
N VAL A 901 24.10 19.96 3.99
CA VAL A 901 22.84 20.14 3.26
C VAL A 901 21.93 20.95 4.18
N SER A 902 21.89 22.27 3.99
CA SER A 902 20.85 23.12 4.56
C SER A 902 20.25 24.02 3.48
N ASN A 903 19.01 23.68 3.14
CA ASN A 903 17.85 24.53 2.84
C ASN A 903 17.98 25.83 2.05
N LYS A 904 17.02 25.98 1.11
CA LYS A 904 16.39 27.24 0.64
C LYS A 904 17.35 28.28 0.06
N LEU A 905 17.30 28.45 -1.27
CA LEU A 905 17.66 29.74 -1.84
C LEU A 905 16.49 30.72 -1.64
N ILE A 906 16.57 31.47 -0.55
CA ILE A 906 16.12 32.87 -0.47
C ILE A 906 17.27 33.70 -1.03
N ILE A 907 17.01 34.58 -2.00
CA ILE A 907 18.01 35.54 -2.50
C ILE A 907 18.01 36.79 -1.60
N ARG A 908 19.10 37.02 -0.86
CA ARG A 908 19.70 38.31 -0.41
C ARG A 908 21.16 38.00 -0.01
N CYS A 909 22.22 38.71 -0.44
CA CYS A 909 22.57 40.09 -0.06
C CYS A 909 23.84 40.66 -0.78
N ASN A 910 23.84 42.00 -1.02
CA ASN A 910 24.85 43.10 -0.90
C ASN A 910 26.36 43.00 -1.27
N ARG A 911 26.92 44.15 -1.75
CA ARG A 911 28.25 44.69 -1.29
C ARG A 911 28.43 46.24 -1.32
N TYR A 912 28.85 46.74 -0.13
CA TYR A 912 29.68 47.91 0.28
C TYR A 912 29.40 49.37 -0.15
N LYS A 913 29.07 50.24 0.82
CA LYS A 913 29.99 51.03 1.68
C LYS A 913 29.21 51.78 2.79
N GLU A 914 29.58 51.59 4.06
CA GLU A 914 30.20 52.60 4.94
C GLU A 914 30.36 52.10 6.39
N LEU A 915 31.45 52.54 7.00
CA LEU A 915 31.93 52.22 8.35
C LEU A 915 31.00 52.79 9.45
N LYS A 916 30.86 52.04 10.56
CA LYS A 916 31.27 52.53 11.89
C LYS A 916 31.34 51.40 12.92
N ILE A 917 32.45 51.41 13.64
CA ILE A 917 32.80 50.62 14.81
C ILE A 917 32.00 51.17 16.00
N ASP A 918 31.40 50.31 16.85
CA ASP A 918 31.69 50.36 18.29
C ASP A 918 31.15 49.17 19.10
N GLN A 919 31.90 48.91 20.17
CA GLN A 919 31.97 47.75 21.05
C GLN A 919 30.75 47.55 21.98
N HIS A 920 30.42 46.31 22.35
CA HIS A 920 30.42 45.81 23.75
C HIS A 920 29.88 44.36 23.87
N PHE A 921 30.71 43.48 24.45
CA PHE A 921 30.33 42.25 25.16
C PHE A 921 29.81 42.63 26.57
N PRO A 922 29.04 41.79 27.34
CA PRO A 922 29.39 40.40 27.67
C PRO A 922 28.26 39.35 27.85
N ASP A 923 28.72 38.09 27.79
CA ASP A 923 28.32 36.85 28.50
C ASP A 923 26.94 36.71 29.18
N GLN A 924 26.26 35.57 28.94
CA GLN A 924 26.28 34.41 29.87
C GLN A 924 25.26 33.29 29.50
N HIS A 925 25.79 32.07 29.45
CA HIS A 925 25.24 30.78 29.94
C HIS A 925 24.01 30.05 29.33
N LYS A 926 24.36 28.81 28.90
CA LYS A 926 23.85 27.47 29.33
C LYS A 926 22.69 26.79 28.56
N ARG A 927 23.10 25.70 27.90
CA ARG A 927 22.57 24.31 27.94
C ARG A 927 21.07 24.09 27.71
N LEU A 928 20.75 23.55 26.53
CA LEU A 928 20.22 22.19 26.33
C LEU A 928 20.44 21.75 24.88
#